data_AF-A0A7G5ECM0-F1
#
_entry.id   AF-A0A7G5ECM0-F1
#
_cell.length_a   1.000
_cell.length_b   1.000
_cell.length_c   1.000
_cell.angle_alpha   90.00
_cell.angle_beta   90.00
_cell.angle_gamma   90.00
#
_symmetry.space_group_name_H-M   'P 1'
#
loop_
_entity.id
_entity.type
_entity.pdbx_description
1 polymer ?
#
loop_
_entity_poly.entity_id
_entity_poly.type
_entity_poly.pdbx_seq_one_letter_code
_entity_poly.pdbx_strand_id
1 'polypeptide(L)'
;MSHKHPTFLRRARLAPLAAAAALIAATSGVALAQSNQSGPVSVLPLESQISTGTVNASNASNAQYTNFPSNGAVTGNGVDALAIGNQHRLATGATAALTINNQPLMQPTVDIAQQVSGTVSSTTTGMVGVNAANVIGNHDGDTASVSNNEATSTAIGSTAVGTMQITGTAVDMSTPATAAVSQTAAGAVFGTTSLTQVGIHLNQTGGANPANAMDNLGLSVSGNQVDASAQANTTQAGIQVQGSSVNVGADASSTVDQVSTSTVFGISSVGGLLGIRVQGTPNRAMTDSTLSVSGNQVQASAGGNQQTSALQITASGDVVQAPGTVLATTATQGNGGIVLASGSATTLGIDNQKPGSANNSYSVAGNSVSAQADGNSGSNRTAVAAAGSIDGAVLETTNSQTLVSPVVTAGANVLSLGVQTLDSSDDTMSVSGNLVQAQAQGSSASNQTRAGASNIAGSVATTANTQVNAGGAVSAGAGATRIGSSSTSLSGSSLTVSGNQVSADATAASATNDAQLGADNTVTQSAAVVMNTQGHAFGEVEASASSNLVGAATTSASNSTLVVSGNQFSASAASQKADNLARINATNGVVDSGAIVVNVQDHQAGNVGATVADFVNVSPAPQPAPMLIGLRADTASGGSLTVTGNQGASDAIVNQANNQVSMAGSRVDGSSGAVLYNAQNVSSGNAQSLAWVNLGADGNSVADTTRAGGHELVVSNNQFSANASQNQAVNSLEMSAVSTLGTGGLQPALLGSVQTSAGETSATTQMDILSGNSVATDASGNTTITGNQASSMARANVANNQLTLAAGTQASDQLAVLANTQGNTGAVSATTRLLAGGTAANRLDGNITTTGNQASAVAAGNTSLNSVQVGVGTALNSGSGVGLINAQSNSGSIAATATLNADGFTRGSSLNLSGNIASATAVGNNAENVVNVSALPGQQMASAALTSNQVNSGNVSATVSGSFSASGVPGTSGINVSGNRSSAVAIGNRSTSSMTLGVQ
;
A
#
# COMPACT_ATOMS: atom_id res chain seq x y z
N MET A 1 -8.32 20.01 -24.26
CA MET A 1 -9.62 20.25 -23.58
C MET A 1 -10.12 18.94 -23.00
N SER A 2 -10.61 18.99 -21.76
CA SER A 2 -11.02 17.89 -20.86
C SER A 2 -9.91 16.96 -20.34
N HIS A 3 -9.24 17.41 -19.29
CA HIS A 3 -8.39 16.64 -18.39
C HIS A 3 -9.18 15.61 -17.57
N LYS A 4 -8.64 14.42 -17.34
CA LYS A 4 -8.98 13.54 -16.22
C LYS A 4 -7.70 13.15 -15.47
N HIS A 5 -7.55 13.74 -14.28
CA HIS A 5 -6.65 13.28 -13.23
C HIS A 5 -7.24 12.02 -12.56
N PRO A 6 -6.45 10.99 -12.24
CA PRO A 6 -6.86 9.98 -11.27
C PRO A 6 -6.53 10.49 -9.86
N THR A 7 -7.55 10.98 -9.15
CA THR A 7 -7.49 11.21 -7.70
C THR A 7 -7.51 9.88 -6.97
N PHE A 8 -6.39 9.49 -6.37
CA PHE A 8 -6.31 8.47 -5.33
C PHE A 8 -7.16 8.91 -4.13
N LEU A 9 -8.23 8.18 -3.84
CA LEU A 9 -8.98 8.37 -2.59
C LEU A 9 -8.06 8.05 -1.41
N ARG A 10 -7.88 9.06 -0.56
CA ARG A 10 -7.28 8.96 0.76
C ARG A 10 -7.91 7.81 1.56
N ARG A 11 -7.10 6.81 1.94
CA ARG A 11 -7.39 5.89 3.05
C ARG A 11 -7.73 6.74 4.28
N ALA A 12 -8.91 6.50 4.86
CA ALA A 12 -9.35 7.14 6.09
C ALA A 12 -8.40 6.70 7.22
N ARG A 13 -7.72 7.69 7.81
CA ARG A 13 -7.06 7.55 9.11
C ARG A 13 -8.16 7.30 10.15
N LEU A 14 -8.23 6.09 10.70
CA LEU A 14 -8.84 5.87 12.00
C LEU A 14 -7.96 6.55 13.05
N ALA A 15 -8.43 7.68 13.58
CA ALA A 15 -7.83 8.34 14.71
C ALA A 15 -8.22 7.58 15.99
N PRO A 16 -7.27 7.20 16.87
CA PRO A 16 -7.57 6.55 18.14
C PRO A 16 -7.76 7.62 19.21
N LEU A 17 -8.96 8.15 19.43
CA LEU A 17 -9.26 8.99 20.62
C LEU A 17 -10.76 9.27 20.76
N ALA A 18 -11.45 8.43 21.54
CA ALA A 18 -12.50 8.81 22.50
C ALA A 18 -13.21 7.56 23.06
N ALA A 19 -12.48 6.62 23.67
CA ALA A 19 -13.06 5.61 24.55
C ALA A 19 -13.03 6.14 25.98
N ALA A 20 -14.01 6.97 26.35
CA ALA A 20 -14.34 7.24 27.74
C ALA A 20 -15.82 7.59 27.87
N ALA A 21 -16.52 6.77 28.67
CA ALA A 21 -17.90 6.91 29.14
C ALA A 21 -19.02 6.33 28.25
N ALA A 22 -19.08 4.99 28.17
CA ALA A 22 -20.35 4.25 28.24
C ALA A 22 -20.07 2.81 28.74
N LEU A 23 -19.86 2.69 30.06
CA LEU A 23 -19.80 1.40 30.75
C LEU A 23 -21.23 0.99 31.13
N ILE A 24 -21.67 -0.20 30.72
CA ILE A 24 -22.32 -1.24 31.55
C ILE A 24 -22.83 -2.36 30.61
N ALA A 25 -22.02 -3.43 30.55
CA ALA A 25 -22.33 -4.86 30.27
C ALA A 25 -21.14 -5.63 29.63
N ALA A 26 -19.97 -5.01 29.45
CA ALA A 26 -18.75 -5.71 29.03
C ALA A 26 -18.03 -6.35 30.25
N THR A 27 -17.78 -7.65 30.21
CA THR A 27 -16.76 -8.27 31.05
C THR A 27 -15.40 -7.83 30.50
N SER A 28 -14.70 -6.92 31.16
CA SER A 28 -13.39 -6.41 30.71
C SER A 28 -12.26 -6.89 31.62
N GLY A 29 -11.22 -7.51 31.06
CA GLY A 29 -9.98 -7.83 31.78
C GLY A 29 -8.93 -6.74 31.54
N VAL A 30 -8.62 -5.94 32.57
CA VAL A 30 -7.60 -4.88 32.44
C VAL A 30 -6.45 -5.17 33.41
N ALA A 31 -5.22 -5.28 32.89
CA ALA A 31 -4.01 -5.43 33.67
C ALA A 31 -3.08 -4.23 33.44
N LEU A 32 -2.79 -3.47 34.51
CA LEU A 32 -1.81 -2.39 34.49
C LEU A 32 -0.78 -2.61 35.59
N ALA A 33 0.50 -2.49 35.27
CA ALA A 33 1.52 -2.21 36.28
C ALA A 33 1.64 -0.68 36.45
N GLN A 34 0.88 -0.11 37.40
CA GLN A 34 0.99 1.31 37.76
C GLN A 34 1.84 1.48 39.03
N SER A 35 2.79 2.43 39.01
CA SER A 35 3.24 3.10 40.24
C SER A 35 2.64 4.51 40.27
N ASN A 36 1.54 4.70 41.01
CA ASN A 36 1.00 6.03 41.25
C ASN A 36 1.83 6.71 42.35
N GLN A 37 2.68 7.67 42.00
CA GLN A 37 3.16 8.65 42.96
C GLN A 37 2.36 9.95 42.79
N SER A 38 1.47 10.22 43.74
CA SER A 38 0.81 11.50 43.90
C SER A 38 1.61 12.33 44.92
N GLY A 39 2.54 13.14 44.44
CA GLY A 39 3.29 14.11 45.25
C GLY A 39 3.18 15.51 44.65
N PRO A 40 3.22 16.59 45.48
CA PRO A 40 3.18 17.95 44.96
C PRO A 40 4.42 18.25 44.10
N VAL A 41 4.17 18.88 42.96
CA VAL A 41 5.14 19.24 41.93
C VAL A 41 6.26 20.11 42.51
N SER A 42 7.44 19.52 42.64
CA SER A 42 8.72 20.20 42.88
C SER A 42 9.50 20.23 41.56
N VAL A 43 10.29 21.29 41.37
CA VAL A 43 10.79 21.90 40.11
C VAL A 43 11.70 21.01 39.23
N LEU A 44 11.78 19.70 39.43
CA LEU A 44 12.59 18.78 38.61
C LEU A 44 11.91 17.40 38.49
N PRO A 45 11.04 17.15 37.48
CA PRO A 45 10.51 15.83 37.22
C PRO A 45 11.54 14.98 36.47
N LEU A 46 12.40 14.30 37.22
CA LEU A 46 13.22 13.19 36.72
C LEU A 46 12.56 11.90 37.22
N GLU A 47 11.85 11.17 36.35
CA GLU A 47 11.15 9.94 36.74
C GLU A 47 11.60 8.75 35.89
N SER A 48 12.12 7.73 36.57
CA SER A 48 12.53 6.45 35.97
C SER A 48 11.63 5.32 36.47
N GLN A 49 11.01 4.59 35.55
CA GLN A 49 10.13 3.45 35.85
C GLN A 49 10.68 2.17 35.21
N ILE A 50 10.88 1.13 36.02
CA ILE A 50 11.34 -0.19 35.56
C ILE A 50 10.29 -1.23 35.96
N SER A 51 9.76 -1.95 34.96
CA SER A 51 8.87 -3.10 35.17
C SER A 51 9.56 -4.39 34.71
N THR A 52 9.76 -5.29 35.67
CA THR A 52 10.48 -6.57 35.47
C THR A 52 9.57 -7.80 35.55
N GLY A 53 8.31 -7.64 35.96
CA GLY A 53 7.33 -8.74 36.07
C GLY A 53 6.52 -8.95 34.79
N THR A 54 5.93 -10.13 34.61
CA THR A 54 5.00 -10.43 33.52
C THR A 54 3.67 -9.70 33.74
N VAL A 55 3.22 -8.92 32.76
CA VAL A 55 1.89 -8.29 32.75
C VAL A 55 0.98 -9.12 31.85
N ASN A 56 -0.07 -9.71 32.41
CA ASN A 56 -0.99 -10.56 31.68
C ASN A 56 -2.44 -10.11 31.90
N ALA A 57 -3.14 -9.76 30.83
CA ALA A 57 -4.59 -9.59 30.81
C ALA A 57 -5.20 -10.76 30.04
N SER A 58 -6.12 -11.51 30.66
CA SER A 58 -6.85 -12.56 29.97
C SER A 58 -8.35 -12.39 30.16
N ASN A 59 -9.09 -12.57 29.08
CA ASN A 59 -10.54 -12.58 29.09
C ASN A 59 -11.04 -13.80 28.31
N ALA A 60 -11.77 -14.67 29.01
CA ALA A 60 -12.41 -15.84 28.43
C ALA A 60 -13.91 -15.74 28.71
N SER A 61 -14.66 -15.25 27.73
CA SER A 61 -16.11 -15.05 27.84
C SER A 61 -16.83 -15.70 26.66
N ASN A 62 -17.91 -16.42 26.95
CA ASN A 62 -18.79 -16.98 25.94
C ASN A 62 -20.11 -16.20 25.93
N ALA A 63 -20.41 -15.53 24.83
CA ALA A 63 -21.70 -14.92 24.59
C ALA A 63 -22.48 -15.82 23.62
N GLN A 64 -23.14 -16.86 24.16
CA GLN A 64 -23.78 -17.88 23.33
C GLN A 64 -25.19 -18.29 23.75
N TYR A 65 -26.04 -18.56 22.77
CA TYR A 65 -27.22 -19.41 22.94
C TYR A 65 -26.87 -20.87 22.63
N THR A 66 -27.21 -21.78 23.53
CA THR A 66 -27.00 -23.23 23.35
C THR A 66 -28.20 -23.96 22.72
N ASN A 67 -29.34 -23.28 22.62
CA ASN A 67 -30.56 -23.76 21.96
C ASN A 67 -30.92 -22.80 20.82
N PHE A 68 -31.59 -23.28 19.78
CA PHE A 68 -32.07 -22.40 18.70
C PHE A 68 -33.25 -21.56 19.21
N PRO A 69 -33.13 -20.22 19.27
CA PRO A 69 -34.25 -19.37 19.64
C PRO A 69 -35.19 -19.23 18.43
N SER A 70 -36.49 -19.44 18.62
CA SER A 70 -37.48 -19.25 17.55
C SER A 70 -37.53 -17.80 17.00
N ASN A 71 -36.92 -16.84 17.70
CA ASN A 71 -36.53 -15.50 17.22
C ASN A 71 -35.50 -14.90 18.20
N GLY A 72 -34.20 -14.96 17.90
CA GLY A 72 -33.15 -14.50 18.83
C GLY A 72 -32.00 -13.76 18.18
N ALA A 73 -31.44 -12.79 18.93
CA ALA A 73 -30.31 -11.98 18.49
C ALA A 73 -29.20 -11.97 19.55
N VAL A 74 -27.96 -12.18 19.12
CA VAL A 74 -26.75 -11.98 19.93
C VAL A 74 -26.09 -10.71 19.42
N THR A 75 -26.39 -9.59 20.08
CA THR A 75 -25.98 -8.26 19.62
C THR A 75 -25.23 -7.45 20.67
N GLY A 76 -24.16 -6.75 20.27
CA GLY A 76 -23.53 -5.73 21.12
C GLY A 76 -22.73 -6.28 22.30
N ASN A 77 -22.26 -7.53 22.22
CA ASN A 77 -21.43 -8.11 23.27
C ASN A 77 -19.95 -7.76 23.03
N GLY A 78 -19.29 -7.18 24.03
CA GLY A 78 -17.87 -6.84 24.02
C GLY A 78 -17.07 -7.72 24.98
N VAL A 79 -15.99 -8.32 24.50
CA VAL A 79 -15.03 -9.09 25.31
C VAL A 79 -13.64 -8.52 25.08
N ASP A 80 -13.18 -7.67 26.00
CA ASP A 80 -11.94 -6.92 25.83
C ASP A 80 -10.89 -7.33 26.85
N ALA A 81 -9.64 -7.46 26.38
CA ALA A 81 -8.45 -7.60 27.22
C ALA A 81 -7.43 -6.50 26.87
N LEU A 82 -6.97 -5.78 27.89
CA LEU A 82 -5.97 -4.72 27.75
C LEU A 82 -4.83 -4.94 28.73
N ALA A 83 -3.61 -5.12 28.21
CA ALA A 83 -2.38 -5.23 28.98
C ALA A 83 -1.44 -4.06 28.63
N ILE A 84 -1.03 -3.29 29.64
CA ILE A 84 -0.07 -2.20 29.48
C ILE A 84 1.09 -2.45 30.44
N GLY A 85 2.30 -2.59 29.89
CA GLY A 85 3.52 -2.85 30.67
C GLY A 85 3.88 -1.67 31.57
N ASN A 86 4.18 -0.52 30.97
CA ASN A 86 4.34 0.74 31.69
C ASN A 86 3.46 1.84 31.07
N GLN A 87 2.73 2.57 31.91
CA GLN A 87 2.01 3.77 31.50
C GLN A 87 2.46 4.94 32.37
N HIS A 88 3.12 5.92 31.75
CA HIS A 88 3.41 7.19 32.39
C HIS A 88 2.69 8.30 31.65
N ARG A 89 1.79 8.95 32.38
CA ARG A 89 1.09 10.15 31.95
C ARG A 89 1.12 11.09 33.13
N LEU A 90 1.84 12.21 33.02
CA LEU A 90 1.81 13.28 34.01
C LEU A 90 0.32 13.64 34.28
N ALA A 91 -0.17 13.32 35.47
CA ALA A 91 -1.60 13.29 35.75
C ALA A 91 -2.16 14.70 35.98
N THR A 92 -3.00 15.19 35.08
CA THR A 92 -4.30 15.84 35.36
C THR A 92 -5.07 16.04 34.04
N GLY A 93 -6.41 16.05 34.12
CA GLY A 93 -7.30 16.13 32.96
C GLY A 93 -7.10 17.41 32.14
N ALA A 94 -7.19 17.27 30.82
CA ALA A 94 -6.92 18.28 29.80
C ALA A 94 -5.47 18.83 29.83
N THR A 95 -4.66 18.39 28.85
CA THR A 95 -3.27 18.85 28.61
C THR A 95 -2.32 18.71 29.80
N ALA A 96 -1.60 17.58 29.86
CA ALA A 96 -0.48 17.37 30.77
C ALA A 96 0.73 18.25 30.36
N ALA A 97 0.60 19.55 30.59
CA ALA A 97 1.61 20.55 30.33
C ALA A 97 2.14 21.08 31.66
N LEU A 98 3.45 20.98 31.90
CA LEU A 98 4.10 21.86 32.87
C LEU A 98 3.90 23.29 32.37
N THR A 99 2.88 23.99 32.87
CA THR A 99 2.52 25.36 32.47
C THR A 99 3.32 26.34 33.32
N ILE A 100 4.29 27.01 32.71
CA ILE A 100 5.13 27.99 33.41
C ILE A 100 4.70 29.39 32.99
N ASN A 101 4.14 30.15 33.94
CA ASN A 101 3.69 31.54 33.72
C ASN A 101 4.69 32.54 34.33
N ASN A 102 5.33 33.38 33.51
CA ASN A 102 6.05 34.60 33.92
C ASN A 102 7.03 34.45 35.13
N GLN A 103 7.85 33.41 35.19
CA GLN A 103 8.93 33.28 36.20
C GLN A 103 10.30 33.09 35.51
N PRO A 104 11.38 33.72 35.99
CA PRO A 104 12.74 33.42 35.53
C PRO A 104 13.12 32.00 35.96
N LEU A 105 13.36 31.12 34.99
CA LEU A 105 13.63 29.69 35.24
C LEU A 105 15.12 29.40 35.41
N MET A 106 15.43 28.54 36.38
CA MET A 106 16.62 27.70 36.34
C MET A 106 16.24 26.38 35.65
N GLN A 107 16.47 26.29 34.32
CA GLN A 107 16.46 25.07 33.50
C GLN A 107 15.18 24.18 33.54
N PRO A 108 14.14 24.48 32.73
CA PRO A 108 12.96 23.62 32.62
C PRO A 108 13.29 22.32 31.87
N THR A 109 13.24 21.18 32.56
CA THR A 109 13.46 19.84 31.98
C THR A 109 12.29 18.92 32.30
N VAL A 110 11.82 18.18 31.29
CA VAL A 110 10.96 17.00 31.45
C VAL A 110 11.76 15.80 30.95
N ASP A 111 12.09 14.87 31.85
CA ASP A 111 12.81 13.64 31.51
C ASP A 111 12.03 12.42 31.99
N ILE A 112 11.61 11.58 31.04
CA ILE A 112 10.86 10.35 31.31
C ILE A 112 11.66 9.17 30.78
N ALA A 113 12.07 8.27 31.68
CA ALA A 113 12.72 7.03 31.32
C ALA A 113 11.86 5.82 31.70
N GLN A 114 11.54 4.95 30.75
CA GLN A 114 10.79 3.72 30.99
C GLN A 114 11.53 2.50 30.46
N GLN A 115 11.54 1.44 31.27
CA GLN A 115 12.05 0.12 30.87
C GLN A 115 11.03 -0.96 31.18
N VAL A 116 10.69 -1.76 30.17
CA VAL A 116 9.88 -2.98 30.31
C VAL A 116 10.72 -4.18 29.90
N SER A 117 11.09 -4.99 30.88
CA SER A 117 11.89 -6.20 30.70
C SER A 117 11.05 -7.49 30.79
N GLY A 118 9.86 -7.41 31.41
CA GLY A 118 8.91 -8.53 31.50
C GLY A 118 8.02 -8.67 30.26
N THR A 119 7.46 -9.86 30.04
CA THR A 119 6.50 -10.10 28.92
C THR A 119 5.19 -9.36 29.18
N VAL A 120 4.66 -8.67 28.17
CA VAL A 120 3.32 -8.06 28.20
C VAL A 120 2.41 -8.85 27.28
N SER A 121 1.38 -9.48 27.84
CA SER A 121 0.46 -10.34 27.11
C SER A 121 -0.99 -9.91 27.36
N SER A 122 -1.74 -9.80 26.28
CA SER A 122 -3.20 -9.68 26.32
C SER A 122 -3.80 -10.83 25.51
N THR A 123 -4.77 -11.52 26.08
CA THR A 123 -5.39 -12.71 25.47
C THR A 123 -6.90 -12.70 25.61
N THR A 124 -7.60 -12.69 24.48
CA THR A 124 -9.05 -12.84 24.42
C THR A 124 -9.40 -14.16 23.74
N THR A 125 -10.18 -15.02 24.41
CA THR A 125 -10.65 -16.28 23.86
C THR A 125 -12.13 -16.54 24.15
N GLY A 126 -12.76 -17.38 23.35
CA GLY A 126 -14.15 -17.78 23.58
C GLY A 126 -14.93 -18.08 22.31
N MET A 127 -16.26 -18.03 22.45
CA MET A 127 -17.24 -18.19 21.38
C MET A 127 -18.28 -17.08 21.46
N VAL A 128 -18.67 -16.57 20.31
CA VAL A 128 -19.75 -15.59 20.18
C VAL A 128 -20.76 -16.07 19.17
N GLY A 129 -22.03 -16.18 19.57
CA GLY A 129 -23.13 -16.43 18.64
C GLY A 129 -24.08 -17.54 19.08
N VAL A 130 -24.59 -18.31 18.13
CA VAL A 130 -25.58 -19.36 18.40
C VAL A 130 -24.93 -20.71 18.13
N ASN A 131 -24.92 -21.60 19.12
CA ASN A 131 -24.45 -22.96 18.97
C ASN A 131 -25.55 -23.92 19.43
N ALA A 132 -26.49 -24.19 18.52
CA ALA A 132 -27.64 -25.01 18.81
C ALA A 132 -27.33 -26.48 18.48
N ALA A 133 -26.98 -27.26 19.50
CA ALA A 133 -26.84 -28.69 19.39
C ALA A 133 -28.22 -29.36 19.56
N ASN A 134 -28.65 -30.16 18.58
CA ASN A 134 -29.92 -30.89 18.57
C ASN A 134 -31.16 -30.00 18.32
N VAL A 135 -31.19 -29.32 17.19
CA VAL A 135 -32.38 -28.61 16.70
C VAL A 135 -33.48 -29.64 16.34
N ILE A 136 -34.61 -29.63 17.06
CA ILE A 136 -35.75 -30.57 16.88
C ILE A 136 -37.05 -29.75 16.77
N GLY A 137 -37.80 -29.89 15.69
CA GLY A 137 -39.05 -29.15 15.42
C GLY A 137 -39.11 -28.50 14.04
N ASN A 138 -40.29 -27.97 13.68
CA ASN A 138 -40.51 -27.21 12.45
C ASN A 138 -40.09 -25.76 12.70
N HIS A 139 -39.17 -25.24 11.90
CA HIS A 139 -38.57 -23.90 12.03
C HIS A 139 -38.93 -22.96 10.88
N ASP A 140 -40.05 -23.24 10.21
CA ASP A 140 -40.62 -22.42 9.16
C ASP A 140 -40.82 -20.95 9.60
N GLY A 141 -40.01 -20.04 9.04
CA GLY A 141 -40.07 -18.59 9.31
C GLY A 141 -39.25 -18.10 10.51
N ASP A 142 -38.47 -18.96 11.16
CA ASP A 142 -37.62 -18.56 12.29
C ASP A 142 -36.43 -17.68 11.83
N THR A 143 -36.04 -16.71 12.68
CA THR A 143 -34.88 -15.83 12.43
C THR A 143 -33.84 -15.85 13.55
N ALA A 144 -32.57 -15.80 13.17
CA ALA A 144 -31.47 -15.63 14.13
C ALA A 144 -30.39 -14.69 13.60
N SER A 145 -29.87 -13.82 14.48
CA SER A 145 -28.80 -12.88 14.13
C SER A 145 -27.67 -12.83 15.16
N VAL A 146 -26.44 -12.70 14.67
CA VAL A 146 -25.24 -12.44 15.48
C VAL A 146 -24.56 -11.21 14.92
N SER A 147 -24.65 -10.07 15.61
CA SER A 147 -24.20 -8.81 15.05
C SER A 147 -23.57 -7.82 16.00
N ASN A 148 -22.62 -7.02 15.53
CA ASN A 148 -21.98 -5.95 16.29
C ASN A 148 -21.38 -6.45 17.61
N ASN A 149 -20.82 -7.66 17.60
CA ASN A 149 -20.06 -8.17 18.73
C ASN A 149 -18.58 -7.88 18.52
N GLU A 150 -17.88 -7.57 19.59
CA GLU A 150 -16.49 -7.13 19.58
C GLU A 150 -15.67 -8.01 20.52
N ALA A 151 -14.56 -8.54 20.01
CA ALA A 151 -13.58 -9.27 20.80
C ALA A 151 -12.20 -8.66 20.52
N THR A 152 -11.64 -7.97 21.51
CA THR A 152 -10.36 -7.27 21.33
C THR A 152 -9.32 -7.74 22.33
N SER A 153 -8.07 -7.75 21.87
CA SER A 153 -6.90 -7.93 22.70
C SER A 153 -5.86 -6.89 22.34
N THR A 154 -5.47 -6.04 23.29
CA THR A 154 -4.45 -5.02 23.08
C THR A 154 -3.33 -5.18 24.10
N ALA A 155 -2.10 -5.32 23.62
CA ALA A 155 -0.90 -5.36 24.44
C ALA A 155 0.06 -4.22 24.06
N ILE A 156 0.43 -3.40 25.02
CA ILE A 156 1.35 -2.28 24.82
C ILE A 156 2.51 -2.43 25.80
N GLY A 157 3.74 -2.50 25.30
CA GLY A 157 4.93 -2.56 26.14
C GLY A 157 5.04 -1.32 27.01
N SER A 158 5.39 -0.18 26.43
CA SER A 158 5.50 1.09 27.15
C SER A 158 4.74 2.22 26.47
N THR A 159 4.09 3.08 27.27
CA THR A 159 3.52 4.36 26.83
C THR A 159 4.05 5.49 27.69
N ALA A 160 4.58 6.54 27.05
CA ALA A 160 4.95 7.78 27.74
C ALA A 160 4.49 9.02 26.97
N VAL A 161 4.05 10.01 27.73
CA VAL A 161 3.71 11.35 27.23
C VAL A 161 4.51 12.40 28.01
N GLY A 162 5.48 13.02 27.35
CA GLY A 162 6.35 14.05 27.92
C GLY A 162 6.18 15.38 27.17
N THR A 163 5.20 16.19 27.57
CA THR A 163 4.91 17.49 26.95
C THR A 163 5.12 18.66 27.90
N MET A 164 5.76 19.73 27.43
CA MET A 164 5.98 20.98 28.16
C MET A 164 5.22 22.12 27.48
N GLN A 165 4.58 23.01 28.24
CA GLN A 165 3.94 24.21 27.69
C GLN A 165 4.41 25.47 28.41
N ILE A 166 4.99 26.41 27.68
CA ILE A 166 5.46 27.69 28.22
C ILE A 166 4.52 28.77 27.69
N THR A 167 3.79 29.46 28.57
CA THR A 167 2.86 30.53 28.17
C THR A 167 3.16 31.82 28.92
N GLY A 168 3.13 32.96 28.22
CA GLY A 168 3.36 34.26 28.85
C GLY A 168 2.99 35.41 27.93
N THR A 169 2.92 36.62 28.48
CA THR A 169 2.76 37.82 27.64
C THR A 169 4.04 38.07 26.85
N ALA A 170 5.21 37.99 27.48
CA ALA A 170 6.50 37.93 26.79
C ALA A 170 7.26 36.74 27.36
N VAL A 171 7.81 35.89 26.49
CA VAL A 171 8.55 34.69 26.89
C VAL A 171 10.02 34.89 26.56
N ASP A 172 10.89 34.74 27.55
CA ASP A 172 12.35 34.76 27.39
C ASP A 172 12.93 33.42 27.83
N MET A 173 13.48 32.67 26.88
CA MET A 173 14.09 31.35 27.09
C MET A 173 15.61 31.50 27.19
N SER A 174 16.09 32.11 28.27
CA SER A 174 17.52 32.32 28.51
C SER A 174 18.25 31.08 29.04
N THR A 175 17.54 29.97 29.29
CA THR A 175 18.10 28.68 29.72
C THR A 175 17.54 27.56 28.83
N PRO A 176 18.30 26.47 28.60
CA PRO A 176 17.82 25.40 27.71
C PRO A 176 16.52 24.77 28.20
N ALA A 177 15.60 24.49 27.27
CA ALA A 177 14.37 23.77 27.55
C ALA A 177 14.42 22.38 26.90
N THR A 178 14.32 21.33 27.71
CA THR A 178 14.47 19.95 27.22
C THR A 178 13.27 19.09 27.59
N ALA A 179 12.71 18.41 26.59
CA ALA A 179 11.74 17.33 26.77
C ALA A 179 12.34 16.04 26.22
N ALA A 180 12.84 15.19 27.10
CA ALA A 180 13.47 13.92 26.77
C ALA A 180 12.56 12.75 27.18
N VAL A 181 12.39 11.78 26.28
CA VAL A 181 11.73 10.52 26.58
C VAL A 181 12.59 9.38 26.09
N SER A 182 12.97 8.47 26.99
CA SER A 182 13.66 7.24 26.67
C SER A 182 12.80 6.02 27.02
N GLN A 183 12.61 5.11 26.08
CA GLN A 183 11.88 3.86 26.31
C GLN A 183 12.70 2.66 25.82
N THR A 184 12.81 1.64 26.67
CA THR A 184 13.39 0.36 26.30
C THR A 184 12.38 -0.77 26.54
N ALA A 185 12.00 -1.48 25.48
CA ALA A 185 11.19 -2.69 25.54
C ALA A 185 12.07 -3.92 25.22
N ALA A 186 12.50 -4.62 26.27
CA ALA A 186 13.27 -5.86 26.16
C ALA A 186 12.40 -7.12 26.35
N GLY A 187 11.21 -6.98 26.94
CA GLY A 187 10.22 -8.05 27.03
C GLY A 187 9.40 -8.20 25.75
N ALA A 188 8.92 -9.42 25.46
CA ALA A 188 8.04 -9.69 24.33
C ALA A 188 6.64 -9.11 24.57
N VAL A 189 5.97 -8.67 23.50
CA VAL A 189 4.62 -8.10 23.54
C VAL A 189 3.67 -8.94 22.68
N PHE A 190 2.61 -9.48 23.28
CA PHE A 190 1.65 -10.37 22.63
C PHE A 190 0.23 -9.84 22.77
N GLY A 191 -0.40 -9.47 21.66
CA GLY A 191 -1.84 -9.27 21.56
C GLY A 191 -2.43 -10.45 20.82
N THR A 192 -3.18 -11.31 21.51
CA THR A 192 -3.82 -12.49 20.90
C THR A 192 -5.32 -12.47 21.09
N THR A 193 -6.06 -12.55 20.00
CA THR A 193 -7.50 -12.83 20.00
C THR A 193 -7.73 -14.12 19.23
N SER A 194 -8.26 -15.14 19.91
CA SER A 194 -8.53 -16.43 19.29
C SER A 194 -9.92 -16.92 19.67
N LEU A 195 -10.83 -16.83 18.70
CA LEU A 195 -12.19 -17.33 18.85
C LEU A 195 -12.33 -18.63 18.07
N THR A 196 -12.99 -19.61 18.66
CA THR A 196 -13.28 -20.87 17.94
C THR A 196 -14.43 -20.68 16.96
N GLN A 197 -15.36 -19.78 17.25
CA GLN A 197 -16.51 -19.45 16.40
C GLN A 197 -17.04 -18.04 16.68
N VAL A 198 -17.40 -17.33 15.62
CA VAL A 198 -18.23 -16.12 15.63
C VAL A 198 -19.36 -16.29 14.62
N GLY A 199 -20.58 -16.51 15.11
CA GLY A 199 -21.75 -16.65 14.25
C GLY A 199 -22.64 -17.82 14.64
N ILE A 200 -23.35 -18.38 13.66
CA ILE A 200 -24.46 -19.31 13.90
C ILE A 200 -24.05 -20.71 13.48
N HIS A 201 -24.08 -21.67 14.39
CA HIS A 201 -23.91 -23.10 14.11
C HIS A 201 -25.17 -23.85 14.53
N LEU A 202 -25.84 -24.43 13.54
CA LEU A 202 -27.02 -25.28 13.73
C LEU A 202 -26.64 -26.73 13.45
N ASN A 203 -26.84 -27.60 14.44
CA ASN A 203 -26.67 -29.04 14.27
C ASN A 203 -28.00 -29.75 14.51
N GLN A 204 -28.62 -30.23 13.44
CA GLN A 204 -29.88 -30.95 13.49
C GLN A 204 -29.65 -32.45 13.72
N THR A 205 -30.14 -32.98 14.84
CA THR A 205 -30.15 -34.40 15.17
C THR A 205 -31.59 -34.87 15.35
N GLY A 206 -32.08 -35.64 14.38
CA GLY A 206 -33.45 -36.15 14.42
C GLY A 206 -33.74 -37.02 13.21
N GLY A 207 -34.40 -38.17 13.42
CA GLY A 207 -34.78 -39.10 12.35
C GLY A 207 -35.80 -38.51 11.38
N ALA A 208 -36.23 -39.33 10.40
CA ALA A 208 -37.06 -39.00 9.22
C ALA A 208 -38.49 -38.46 9.49
N ASN A 209 -38.72 -37.70 10.56
CA ASN A 209 -39.98 -37.05 10.87
C ASN A 209 -40.17 -35.80 9.97
N PRO A 210 -41.28 -35.68 9.22
CA PRO A 210 -41.62 -34.49 8.43
C PRO A 210 -41.68 -33.18 9.23
N ALA A 211 -41.89 -33.27 10.55
CA ALA A 211 -41.94 -32.11 11.45
C ALA A 211 -40.55 -31.50 11.77
N ASN A 212 -39.48 -31.92 11.09
CA ASN A 212 -38.11 -31.46 11.29
C ASN A 212 -37.52 -30.79 10.01
N ALA A 213 -38.33 -30.11 9.19
CA ALA A 213 -37.82 -29.39 8.02
C ALA A 213 -37.19 -28.04 8.42
N MET A 214 -36.15 -27.60 7.70
CA MET A 214 -35.52 -26.29 7.85
C MET A 214 -35.84 -25.47 6.60
N ASP A 215 -37.07 -24.99 6.55
CA ASP A 215 -37.60 -24.20 5.43
C ASP A 215 -37.76 -22.75 5.89
N ASN A 216 -37.64 -21.78 4.98
CA ASN A 216 -37.86 -20.34 5.25
C ASN A 216 -37.03 -19.76 6.42
N LEU A 217 -35.79 -20.20 6.65
CA LEU A 217 -34.94 -19.65 7.71
C LEU A 217 -34.34 -18.29 7.31
N GLY A 218 -34.32 -17.34 8.26
CA GLY A 218 -33.60 -16.07 8.12
C GLY A 218 -32.40 -15.96 9.06
N LEU A 219 -31.19 -16.22 8.57
CA LEU A 219 -29.97 -16.20 9.39
C LEU A 219 -29.01 -15.09 8.96
N SER A 220 -28.52 -14.30 9.91
CA SER A 220 -27.59 -13.20 9.62
C SER A 220 -26.41 -13.14 10.60
N VAL A 221 -25.20 -12.95 10.09
CA VAL A 221 -23.99 -12.68 10.89
C VAL A 221 -23.34 -11.42 10.35
N SER A 222 -23.37 -10.32 11.11
CA SER A 222 -22.94 -9.04 10.56
C SER A 222 -22.27 -8.06 11.51
N GLY A 223 -21.25 -7.34 11.06
CA GLY A 223 -20.64 -6.28 11.86
C GLY A 223 -19.86 -6.78 13.08
N ASN A 224 -19.45 -8.05 13.12
CA ASN A 224 -18.66 -8.57 14.24
C ASN A 224 -17.17 -8.28 14.03
N GLN A 225 -16.46 -7.90 15.08
CA GLN A 225 -15.06 -7.48 15.06
C GLN A 225 -14.21 -8.37 15.97
N VAL A 226 -13.12 -8.90 15.43
CA VAL A 226 -12.18 -9.78 16.12
C VAL A 226 -10.78 -9.22 15.92
N ASP A 227 -10.27 -8.52 16.92
CA ASP A 227 -9.08 -7.69 16.77
C ASP A 227 -8.00 -8.04 17.77
N ALA A 228 -6.75 -8.03 17.31
CA ALA A 228 -5.59 -8.22 18.16
C ALA A 228 -4.50 -7.21 17.80
N SER A 229 -4.03 -6.45 18.79
CA SER A 229 -2.99 -5.45 18.61
C SER A 229 -1.85 -5.61 19.61
N ALA A 230 -0.63 -5.47 19.13
CA ALA A 230 0.57 -5.48 19.93
C ALA A 230 1.49 -4.32 19.52
N GLN A 231 1.97 -3.55 20.49
CA GLN A 231 2.86 -2.41 20.25
C GLN A 231 4.01 -2.42 21.25
N ALA A 232 5.28 -2.36 20.82
CA ALA A 232 6.39 -2.33 21.77
C ALA A 232 6.42 -1.02 22.56
N ASN A 233 6.62 0.10 21.89
CA ASN A 233 6.74 1.41 22.53
C ASN A 233 5.89 2.45 21.82
N THR A 234 5.19 3.28 22.59
CA THR A 234 4.46 4.46 22.10
C THR A 234 4.93 5.69 22.88
N THR A 235 5.42 6.70 22.18
CA THR A 235 5.87 7.95 22.78
C THR A 235 5.21 9.16 22.14
N GLN A 236 4.75 10.08 22.97
CA GLN A 236 4.45 11.44 22.57
C GLN A 236 5.34 12.40 23.35
N ALA A 237 6.20 13.15 22.67
CA ALA A 237 7.04 14.16 23.30
C ALA A 237 6.80 15.53 22.67
N GLY A 238 7.05 16.60 23.41
CA GLY A 238 7.07 17.91 22.79
C GLY A 238 7.20 19.08 23.72
N ILE A 239 7.45 20.24 23.12
CA ILE A 239 7.51 21.53 23.78
C ILE A 239 6.65 22.49 22.98
N GLN A 240 5.74 23.19 23.66
CA GLN A 240 4.92 24.23 23.08
C GLN A 240 5.19 25.56 23.79
N VAL A 241 5.51 26.61 23.04
CA VAL A 241 5.75 27.95 23.57
C VAL A 241 4.76 28.91 22.94
N GLN A 242 4.05 29.69 23.75
CA GLN A 242 3.11 30.71 23.29
C GLN A 242 3.35 32.05 23.99
N GLY A 243 3.47 33.13 23.21
CA GLY A 243 3.62 34.47 23.75
C GLY A 243 3.23 35.61 22.82
N SER A 244 3.26 36.85 23.31
CA SER A 244 3.18 38.03 22.42
C SER A 244 4.51 38.36 21.78
N SER A 245 5.62 38.09 22.45
CA SER A 245 6.97 38.02 21.88
C SER A 245 7.72 36.85 22.49
N VAL A 246 8.57 36.18 21.72
CA VAL A 246 9.37 35.05 22.20
C VAL A 246 10.84 35.29 21.88
N ASN A 247 11.67 35.37 22.91
CA ASN A 247 13.12 35.43 22.79
C ASN A 247 13.72 34.06 23.13
N VAL A 248 14.52 33.51 22.22
CA VAL A 248 15.18 32.20 22.37
C VAL A 248 16.67 32.45 22.61
N GLY A 249 17.06 32.53 23.89
CA GLY A 249 18.44 32.78 24.32
C GLY A 249 19.28 31.50 24.52
N ALA A 250 18.65 30.33 24.47
CA ALA A 250 19.27 29.01 24.67
C ALA A 250 18.50 27.92 23.89
N ASP A 251 19.12 26.75 23.72
CA ASP A 251 18.56 25.64 22.93
C ASP A 251 17.23 25.10 23.49
N ALA A 252 16.33 24.75 22.59
CA ALA A 252 15.11 24.01 22.92
C ALA A 252 15.13 22.67 22.19
N SER A 253 15.05 21.56 22.92
CA SER A 253 15.15 20.23 22.33
C SER A 253 14.04 19.29 22.81
N SER A 254 13.42 18.60 21.86
CA SER A 254 12.56 17.46 22.15
C SER A 254 13.18 16.19 21.57
N THR A 255 13.62 15.30 22.46
CA THR A 255 14.37 14.10 22.10
C THR A 255 13.59 12.86 22.51
N VAL A 256 13.44 11.93 21.56
CA VAL A 256 12.87 10.61 21.82
C VAL A 256 13.89 9.54 21.44
N ASP A 257 14.20 8.65 22.38
CA ASP A 257 15.02 7.47 22.13
C ASP A 257 14.21 6.21 22.48
N GLN A 258 13.95 5.37 21.48
CA GLN A 258 13.20 4.13 21.66
C GLN A 258 14.00 2.94 21.17
N VAL A 259 14.13 1.93 22.02
CA VAL A 259 14.77 0.67 21.67
C VAL A 259 13.82 -0.47 21.97
N SER A 260 13.59 -1.32 20.96
CA SER A 260 12.91 -2.60 21.11
C SER A 260 13.84 -3.72 20.64
N THR A 261 14.07 -4.71 21.48
CA THR A 261 14.99 -5.84 21.18
C THR A 261 14.28 -7.19 21.13
N SER A 262 12.97 -7.22 21.33
CA SER A 262 12.20 -8.44 21.56
C SER A 262 10.99 -8.53 20.62
N THR A 263 10.34 -9.69 20.60
CA THR A 263 9.29 -9.98 19.62
C THR A 263 7.97 -9.27 19.92
N VAL A 264 7.32 -8.74 18.89
CA VAL A 264 5.98 -8.15 18.93
C VAL A 264 5.04 -8.96 18.04
N PHE A 265 3.98 -9.51 18.63
CA PHE A 265 3.01 -10.37 17.94
C PHE A 265 1.58 -9.87 18.13
N GLY A 266 0.95 -9.51 17.01
CA GLY A 266 -0.49 -9.31 16.92
C GLY A 266 -1.11 -10.50 16.19
N ILE A 267 -1.89 -11.32 16.88
CA ILE A 267 -2.50 -12.52 16.27
C ILE A 267 -4.00 -12.47 16.50
N SER A 268 -4.75 -12.31 15.41
CA SER A 268 -6.21 -12.42 15.43
C SER A 268 -6.63 -13.61 14.59
N SER A 269 -7.38 -14.53 15.21
CA SER A 269 -7.79 -15.76 14.56
C SER A 269 -9.23 -16.12 14.91
N VAL A 270 -9.98 -16.53 13.89
CA VAL A 270 -11.21 -17.31 14.04
C VAL A 270 -10.92 -18.72 13.51
N GLY A 271 -10.57 -19.62 14.43
CA GLY A 271 -10.09 -20.96 14.09
C GLY A 271 -11.14 -21.85 13.41
N GLY A 272 -12.42 -21.56 13.62
CA GLY A 272 -13.55 -22.25 12.99
C GLY A 272 -14.29 -21.37 11.99
N LEU A 273 -15.49 -20.97 12.37
CA LEU A 273 -16.43 -20.26 11.49
C LEU A 273 -16.59 -18.81 11.93
N LEU A 274 -16.32 -17.87 11.03
CA LEU A 274 -16.85 -16.51 11.08
C LEU A 274 -18.00 -16.41 10.07
N GLY A 275 -19.22 -16.69 10.52
CA GLY A 275 -20.38 -16.80 9.65
C GLY A 275 -21.40 -17.86 10.06
N ILE A 276 -22.02 -18.55 9.10
CA ILE A 276 -23.17 -19.43 9.35
C ILE A 276 -22.84 -20.86 8.92
N ARG A 277 -23.12 -21.84 9.78
CA ARG A 277 -22.97 -23.26 9.51
C ARG A 277 -24.24 -24.01 9.84
N VAL A 278 -24.66 -24.85 8.90
CA VAL A 278 -25.85 -25.69 9.03
C VAL A 278 -25.47 -27.13 8.73
N GLN A 279 -25.68 -28.03 9.69
CA GLN A 279 -25.30 -29.45 9.64
C GLN A 279 -26.45 -30.34 10.14
N GLY A 280 -26.53 -31.60 9.71
CA GLY A 280 -27.46 -32.58 10.29
C GLY A 280 -27.72 -33.84 9.44
N THR A 281 -28.57 -34.74 9.93
CA THR A 281 -28.84 -36.07 9.31
C THR A 281 -29.39 -36.00 7.87
N PRO A 282 -29.15 -37.02 7.02
CA PRO A 282 -29.22 -36.92 5.55
C PRO A 282 -30.61 -36.86 4.91
N ASN A 283 -31.69 -36.69 5.67
CA ASN A 283 -33.00 -37.14 5.20
C ASN A 283 -33.91 -36.05 4.60
N ARG A 284 -33.56 -34.74 4.66
CA ARG A 284 -34.30 -33.64 4.00
C ARG A 284 -33.43 -32.42 3.69
N ALA A 285 -33.77 -31.74 2.57
CA ALA A 285 -33.14 -30.52 2.10
C ALA A 285 -33.47 -29.29 2.97
N MET A 286 -32.62 -28.26 2.92
CA MET A 286 -32.96 -26.92 3.38
C MET A 286 -33.57 -26.15 2.21
N THR A 287 -34.76 -25.55 2.38
CA THR A 287 -35.43 -24.84 1.28
C THR A 287 -35.86 -23.42 1.62
N ASP A 288 -35.95 -22.57 0.59
CA ASP A 288 -36.51 -21.20 0.64
C ASP A 288 -35.91 -20.28 1.73
N SER A 289 -34.66 -20.53 2.15
CA SER A 289 -34.01 -19.83 3.27
C SER A 289 -33.06 -18.72 2.81
N THR A 290 -32.91 -17.67 3.61
CA THR A 290 -31.99 -16.55 3.38
C THR A 290 -30.89 -16.51 4.44
N LEU A 291 -29.64 -16.66 3.99
CA LEU A 291 -28.46 -16.64 4.86
C LEU A 291 -27.51 -15.52 4.41
N SER A 292 -27.12 -14.65 5.35
CA SER A 292 -26.25 -13.51 5.07
C SER A 292 -25.08 -13.40 6.06
N VAL A 293 -23.87 -13.20 5.54
CA VAL A 293 -22.65 -12.92 6.32
C VAL A 293 -22.02 -11.65 5.78
N SER A 294 -22.07 -10.55 6.55
CA SER A 294 -21.65 -9.26 6.01
C SER A 294 -21.00 -8.29 6.98
N GLY A 295 -19.97 -7.56 6.54
CA GLY A 295 -19.35 -6.52 7.35
C GLY A 295 -18.59 -7.04 8.59
N ASN A 296 -18.20 -8.32 8.60
CA ASN A 296 -17.41 -8.87 9.69
C ASN A 296 -15.92 -8.61 9.47
N GLN A 297 -15.17 -8.40 10.56
CA GLN A 297 -13.77 -8.02 10.55
C GLN A 297 -12.92 -8.95 11.43
N VAL A 298 -11.79 -9.37 10.88
CA VAL A 298 -10.68 -9.97 11.63
C VAL A 298 -9.44 -9.11 11.36
N GLN A 299 -8.91 -8.44 12.38
CA GLN A 299 -7.73 -7.59 12.22
C GLN A 299 -6.62 -7.97 13.20
N ALA A 300 -5.40 -8.08 12.68
CA ALA A 300 -4.20 -8.21 13.49
C ALA A 300 -3.26 -7.03 13.21
N SER A 301 -2.70 -6.44 14.26
CA SER A 301 -1.67 -5.40 14.12
C SER A 301 -0.51 -5.63 15.07
N ALA A 302 0.72 -5.49 14.57
CA ALA A 302 1.94 -5.56 15.36
C ALA A 302 2.83 -4.37 15.01
N GLY A 303 3.24 -3.59 16.00
CA GLY A 303 4.09 -2.41 15.83
C GLY A 303 5.30 -2.46 16.75
N GLY A 304 6.49 -2.16 16.23
CA GLY A 304 7.69 -1.98 17.06
C GLY A 304 7.65 -0.66 17.81
N ASN A 305 8.48 0.31 17.42
CA ASN A 305 8.49 1.61 18.06
C ASN A 305 7.62 2.60 17.30
N GLN A 306 6.77 3.33 18.02
CA GLN A 306 6.00 4.45 17.50
C GLN A 306 6.27 5.71 18.31
N GLN A 307 6.62 6.79 17.63
CA GLN A 307 6.73 8.09 18.27
C GLN A 307 6.16 9.25 17.46
N THR A 308 5.66 10.24 18.20
CA THR A 308 5.40 11.58 17.71
C THR A 308 6.14 12.57 18.60
N SER A 309 6.99 13.40 18.01
CA SER A 309 7.70 14.46 18.73
C SER A 309 7.45 15.81 18.07
N ALA A 310 7.15 16.84 18.88
CA ALA A 310 6.84 18.16 18.36
C ALA A 310 7.42 19.31 19.19
N LEU A 311 8.13 20.22 18.55
CA LEU A 311 8.57 21.50 19.10
C LEU A 311 7.86 22.63 18.36
N GLN A 312 6.99 23.38 19.04
CA GLN A 312 6.21 24.45 18.43
C GLN A 312 6.34 25.77 19.20
N ILE A 313 6.71 26.84 18.50
CA ILE A 313 6.66 28.22 19.00
C ILE A 313 5.58 28.98 18.25
N THR A 314 4.76 29.73 18.97
CA THR A 314 3.77 30.63 18.39
C THR A 314 3.82 31.98 19.09
N ALA A 315 4.15 33.03 18.34
CA ALA A 315 4.18 34.41 18.82
C ALA A 315 3.17 35.27 18.06
N SER A 316 2.41 36.11 18.78
CA SER A 316 1.57 37.14 18.16
C SER A 316 2.31 38.42 17.76
N GLY A 317 3.63 38.45 18.00
CA GLY A 317 4.59 39.48 17.60
C GLY A 317 5.86 38.82 17.08
N ASP A 318 7.04 39.24 17.54
CA ASP A 318 8.33 38.75 17.04
C ASP A 318 8.81 37.48 17.75
N VAL A 319 9.57 36.67 17.01
CA VAL A 319 10.43 35.59 17.53
C VAL A 319 11.88 35.96 17.20
N VAL A 320 12.68 36.18 18.22
CA VAL A 320 14.11 36.47 18.05
C VAL A 320 14.90 35.33 18.67
N GLN A 321 15.85 34.80 17.92
CA GLN A 321 16.70 33.71 18.37
C GLN A 321 18.17 34.15 18.43
N ALA A 322 18.83 33.87 19.55
CA ALA A 322 20.24 34.18 19.71
C ALA A 322 21.07 33.35 18.72
N PRO A 323 22.07 33.95 18.03
CA PRO A 323 22.90 33.24 17.07
C PRO A 323 23.51 31.96 17.66
N GLY A 324 23.37 30.84 16.96
CA GLY A 324 23.94 29.54 17.35
C GLY A 324 23.09 28.71 18.32
N THR A 325 21.92 29.21 18.75
CA THR A 325 20.95 28.37 19.46
C THR A 325 20.13 27.53 18.48
N VAL A 326 19.67 26.35 18.89
CA VAL A 326 18.96 25.38 18.04
C VAL A 326 17.61 24.97 18.65
N LEU A 327 16.58 24.92 17.79
CA LEU A 327 15.30 24.27 18.07
C LEU A 327 15.28 22.91 17.39
N ALA A 328 15.53 21.85 18.16
CA ALA A 328 15.68 20.52 17.63
C ALA A 328 14.55 19.59 18.06
N THR A 329 14.03 18.82 17.11
CA THR A 329 13.26 17.61 17.39
C THR A 329 14.05 16.43 16.87
N THR A 330 14.52 15.56 17.77
CA THR A 330 15.35 14.39 17.42
C THR A 330 14.65 13.12 17.84
N ALA A 331 14.58 12.14 16.95
CA ALA A 331 14.17 10.80 17.30
C ALA A 331 15.20 9.76 16.85
N THR A 332 15.53 8.86 17.75
CA THR A 332 16.35 7.68 17.48
C THR A 332 15.53 6.44 17.79
N GLN A 333 15.45 5.51 16.86
CA GLN A 333 14.73 4.25 17.05
C GLN A 333 15.58 3.06 16.63
N GLY A 334 15.71 2.09 17.53
CA GLY A 334 16.29 0.79 17.27
C GLY A 334 15.23 -0.30 17.38
N ASN A 335 15.10 -1.14 16.34
CA ASN A 335 14.35 -2.39 16.46
C ASN A 335 15.20 -3.59 16.03
N GLY A 336 15.39 -4.53 16.96
CA GLY A 336 16.09 -5.79 16.73
C GLY A 336 15.22 -7.04 16.88
N GLY A 337 13.92 -6.89 17.13
CA GLY A 337 12.99 -8.00 17.35
C GLY A 337 12.13 -8.34 16.13
N ILE A 338 11.47 -9.49 16.14
CA ILE A 338 10.50 -9.89 15.10
C ILE A 338 9.20 -9.12 15.31
N VAL A 339 8.64 -8.55 14.24
CA VAL A 339 7.29 -7.94 14.25
C VAL A 339 6.39 -8.74 13.33
N LEU A 340 5.39 -9.40 13.90
CA LEU A 340 4.48 -10.24 13.11
C LEU A 340 3.02 -9.96 13.44
N ALA A 341 2.25 -9.68 12.40
CA ALA A 341 0.81 -9.58 12.44
C ALA A 341 0.19 -10.72 11.63
N SER A 342 -0.72 -11.47 12.24
CA SER A 342 -1.42 -12.58 11.57
C SER A 342 -2.91 -12.49 11.80
N GLY A 343 -3.65 -12.16 10.75
CA GLY A 343 -5.11 -12.17 10.70
C GLY A 343 -5.59 -13.41 9.95
N SER A 344 -6.40 -14.25 10.58
CA SER A 344 -6.84 -15.50 9.93
C SER A 344 -8.28 -15.90 10.24
N ALA A 345 -8.94 -16.49 9.25
CA ALA A 345 -10.22 -17.17 9.42
C ALA A 345 -10.22 -18.47 8.61
N THR A 346 -10.66 -19.58 9.21
CA THR A 346 -10.79 -20.84 8.45
C THR A 346 -11.93 -20.71 7.44
N THR A 347 -13.15 -20.44 7.92
CA THR A 347 -14.28 -20.14 7.04
C THR A 347 -14.82 -18.75 7.36
N LEU A 348 -14.80 -17.86 6.38
CA LEU A 348 -15.48 -16.57 6.40
C LEU A 348 -16.64 -16.64 5.40
N GLY A 349 -17.85 -16.88 5.89
CA GLY A 349 -19.01 -17.07 5.04
C GLY A 349 -19.96 -18.17 5.51
N ILE A 350 -20.56 -18.89 4.57
CA ILE A 350 -21.68 -19.78 4.83
C ILE A 350 -21.30 -21.22 4.47
N ASP A 351 -21.50 -22.15 5.40
CA ASP A 351 -21.17 -23.58 5.27
C ASP A 351 -22.43 -24.43 5.52
N ASN A 352 -23.16 -24.73 4.45
CA ASN A 352 -24.35 -25.57 4.49
C ASN A 352 -24.02 -27.01 4.08
N GLN A 353 -23.94 -27.91 5.05
CA GLN A 353 -23.58 -29.31 4.83
C GLN A 353 -24.80 -30.23 4.73
N LYS A 354 -26.00 -29.69 4.48
CA LYS A 354 -27.20 -30.49 4.27
C LYS A 354 -27.18 -31.17 2.89
N PRO A 355 -27.51 -32.49 2.82
CA PRO A 355 -27.77 -33.15 1.55
C PRO A 355 -29.04 -32.56 0.92
N GLY A 356 -28.87 -31.80 -0.15
CA GLY A 356 -29.93 -30.99 -0.76
C GLY A 356 -30.10 -29.61 -0.13
N SER A 357 -29.95 -28.59 -0.97
CA SER A 357 -30.22 -27.18 -0.75
C SER A 357 -31.02 -26.71 -1.95
N ALA A 358 -32.22 -26.15 -1.75
CA ALA A 358 -33.02 -25.68 -2.86
C ALA A 358 -33.66 -24.30 -2.64
N ASN A 359 -33.68 -23.47 -3.67
CA ASN A 359 -34.27 -22.12 -3.65
C ASN A 359 -33.74 -21.20 -2.53
N ASN A 360 -32.53 -21.45 -2.01
CA ASN A 360 -31.96 -20.64 -0.94
C ASN A 360 -31.21 -19.43 -1.51
N SER A 361 -31.16 -18.35 -0.73
CA SER A 361 -30.39 -17.15 -1.03
C SER A 361 -29.22 -17.01 -0.05
N TYR A 362 -28.00 -17.06 -0.57
CA TYR A 362 -26.75 -16.93 0.19
C TYR A 362 -26.02 -15.65 -0.19
N SER A 363 -25.64 -14.85 0.81
CA SER A 363 -24.85 -13.62 0.60
C SER A 363 -23.66 -13.56 1.55
N VAL A 364 -22.45 -13.38 1.00
CA VAL A 364 -21.22 -13.12 1.76
C VAL A 364 -20.61 -11.82 1.25
N ALA A 365 -20.80 -10.72 1.98
CA ALA A 365 -20.48 -9.40 1.44
C ALA A 365 -19.79 -8.43 2.41
N GLY A 366 -18.79 -7.69 1.92
CA GLY A 366 -18.17 -6.61 2.69
C GLY A 366 -17.41 -7.06 3.94
N ASN A 367 -17.00 -8.33 4.02
CA ASN A 367 -16.20 -8.84 5.14
C ASN A 367 -14.71 -8.55 4.90
N SER A 368 -13.93 -8.40 5.97
CA SER A 368 -12.50 -8.09 5.89
C SER A 368 -11.64 -8.96 6.80
N VAL A 369 -10.53 -9.48 6.27
CA VAL A 369 -9.43 -10.04 7.05
C VAL A 369 -8.17 -9.24 6.76
N SER A 370 -7.54 -8.70 7.80
CA SER A 370 -6.39 -7.81 7.63
C SER A 370 -5.27 -8.07 8.62
N ALA A 371 -4.03 -7.81 8.18
CA ALA A 371 -2.84 -7.86 9.00
C ALA A 371 -1.92 -6.66 8.70
N GLN A 372 -1.47 -5.96 9.74
CA GLN A 372 -0.56 -4.82 9.65
C GLN A 372 0.67 -5.04 10.53
N ALA A 373 1.85 -5.09 9.95
CA ALA A 373 3.11 -5.21 10.69
C ALA A 373 4.02 -4.00 10.42
N ASP A 374 4.30 -3.21 11.44
CA ASP A 374 5.12 -2.00 11.35
C ASP A 374 6.36 -2.13 12.24
N GLY A 375 7.57 -2.01 11.68
CA GLY A 375 8.80 -2.02 12.45
C GLY A 375 8.96 -0.76 13.29
N ASN A 376 9.55 0.29 12.73
CA ASN A 376 9.70 1.59 13.39
C ASN A 376 8.91 2.66 12.64
N SER A 377 8.14 3.49 13.36
CA SER A 377 7.35 4.57 12.76
C SER A 377 7.47 5.85 13.57
N GLY A 378 7.88 6.93 12.92
CA GLY A 378 8.25 8.15 13.62
C GLY A 378 7.84 9.42 12.92
N SER A 379 7.18 10.32 13.64
CA SER A 379 6.81 11.65 13.17
C SER A 379 7.43 12.74 14.03
N ASN A 380 8.28 13.58 13.44
CA ASN A 380 8.87 14.72 14.13
C ASN A 380 8.44 16.03 13.46
N ARG A 381 8.12 17.04 14.29
CA ARG A 381 7.73 18.36 13.81
C ARG A 381 8.41 19.47 14.61
N THR A 382 9.20 20.31 13.94
CA THR A 382 9.65 21.59 14.50
C THR A 382 8.95 22.74 13.77
N ALA A 383 8.25 23.62 14.47
CA ALA A 383 7.54 24.72 13.86
C ALA A 383 7.67 26.03 14.64
N VAL A 384 7.95 27.13 13.95
CA VAL A 384 7.93 28.49 14.50
C VAL A 384 6.95 29.32 13.70
N ALA A 385 5.99 29.94 14.37
CA ALA A 385 5.06 30.88 13.78
C ALA A 385 5.12 32.22 14.54
N ALA A 386 5.26 33.31 13.80
CA ALA A 386 5.29 34.67 14.32
C ALA A 386 4.33 35.54 13.50
N ALA A 387 3.63 36.50 14.11
CA ALA A 387 2.92 37.52 13.34
C ALA A 387 3.88 38.63 12.87
N GLY A 388 4.97 38.85 13.60
CA GLY A 388 6.03 39.80 13.29
C GLY A 388 7.18 39.17 12.49
N SER A 389 8.40 39.30 12.99
CA SER A 389 9.62 38.74 12.37
C SER A 389 10.11 37.47 13.07
N ILE A 390 10.80 36.61 12.31
CA ILE A 390 11.70 35.56 12.82
C ILE A 390 13.12 35.96 12.44
N ASP A 391 14.04 36.04 13.39
CA ASP A 391 15.45 36.36 13.15
C ASP A 391 16.39 35.34 13.79
N GLY A 392 17.37 34.85 13.01
CA GLY A 392 18.42 33.94 13.46
C GLY A 392 17.97 32.51 13.79
N ALA A 393 16.78 32.09 13.34
CA ALA A 393 16.20 30.85 13.84
C ALA A 393 16.79 29.59 13.20
N VAL A 394 17.36 28.69 14.01
CA VAL A 394 17.84 27.38 13.54
C VAL A 394 16.87 26.30 14.00
N LEU A 395 16.11 25.74 13.06
CA LEU A 395 15.11 24.71 13.28
C LEU A 395 15.61 23.40 12.66
N GLU A 396 15.72 22.37 13.48
CA GLU A 396 16.17 21.05 13.05
C GLU A 396 15.16 19.97 13.42
N THR A 397 14.98 19.03 12.50
CA THR A 397 14.13 17.86 12.70
C THR A 397 14.83 16.64 12.16
N THR A 398 15.32 15.79 13.05
CA THR A 398 16.12 14.62 12.70
C THR A 398 15.41 13.34 13.12
N ASN A 399 15.33 12.36 12.22
CA ASN A 399 14.85 11.02 12.54
C ASN A 399 15.88 9.99 12.07
N SER A 400 16.35 9.17 13.00
CA SER A 400 17.27 8.08 12.74
C SER A 400 16.62 6.77 13.14
N GLN A 401 16.38 5.89 12.17
CA GLN A 401 15.80 4.58 12.41
C GLN A 401 16.76 3.48 11.92
N THR A 402 17.09 2.58 12.83
CA THR A 402 17.95 1.43 12.53
C THR A 402 17.18 0.16 12.81
N LEU A 403 17.06 -0.69 11.79
CA LEU A 403 16.54 -2.05 11.91
C LEU A 403 17.74 -3.00 11.86
N VAL A 404 17.98 -3.72 12.95
CA VAL A 404 19.11 -4.66 13.09
C VAL A 404 18.58 -6.07 13.24
N SER A 405 18.47 -6.82 12.14
CA SER A 405 17.94 -8.20 12.10
C SER A 405 16.42 -8.43 12.32
N PRO A 406 15.49 -7.46 12.26
CA PRO A 406 14.06 -7.75 12.44
C PRO A 406 13.43 -8.34 11.18
N VAL A 407 12.68 -9.43 11.35
CA VAL A 407 11.73 -9.90 10.32
C VAL A 407 10.41 -9.18 10.56
N VAL A 408 9.92 -8.43 9.57
CA VAL A 408 8.61 -7.77 9.62
C VAL A 408 7.66 -8.54 8.70
N THR A 409 6.63 -9.16 9.26
CA THR A 409 5.73 -10.03 8.50
C THR A 409 4.26 -9.73 8.78
N ALA A 410 3.51 -9.45 7.74
CA ALA A 410 2.05 -9.37 7.81
C ALA A 410 1.44 -10.52 7.00
N GLY A 411 0.57 -11.32 7.63
CA GLY A 411 -0.13 -12.43 7.01
C GLY A 411 -1.64 -12.33 7.19
N ALA A 412 -2.40 -12.19 6.11
CA ALA A 412 -3.86 -12.20 6.12
C ALA A 412 -4.38 -13.38 5.29
N ASN A 413 -4.94 -14.41 5.96
CA ASN A 413 -5.25 -15.68 5.32
C ASN A 413 -6.69 -16.14 5.58
N VAL A 414 -7.37 -16.58 4.52
CA VAL A 414 -8.69 -17.20 4.61
C VAL A 414 -8.71 -18.54 3.87
N LEU A 415 -9.03 -19.65 4.53
CA LEU A 415 -9.12 -20.93 3.80
C LEU A 415 -10.34 -20.92 2.86
N SER A 416 -11.50 -20.45 3.33
CA SER A 416 -12.72 -20.38 2.53
C SER A 416 -13.46 -19.07 2.72
N LEU A 417 -13.47 -18.22 1.71
CA LEU A 417 -14.25 -16.98 1.66
C LEU A 417 -15.44 -17.17 0.72
N GLY A 418 -16.65 -17.27 1.28
CA GLY A 418 -17.87 -17.43 0.49
C GLY A 418 -18.76 -18.57 0.95
N VAL A 419 -19.39 -19.27 0.01
CA VAL A 419 -20.45 -20.23 0.27
C VAL A 419 -19.95 -21.66 0.06
N GLN A 420 -20.34 -22.59 0.91
CA GLN A 420 -20.13 -24.02 0.72
C GLN A 420 -21.48 -24.73 0.86
N THR A 421 -21.82 -25.57 -0.11
CA THR A 421 -23.02 -26.41 -0.11
C THR A 421 -22.65 -27.86 -0.46
N LEU A 422 -23.53 -28.83 -0.22
CA LEU A 422 -23.33 -30.21 -0.68
C LEU A 422 -23.97 -30.43 -2.07
N ASP A 423 -25.29 -30.34 -2.16
CA ASP A 423 -26.04 -30.41 -3.42
C ASP A 423 -26.96 -29.19 -3.51
N SER A 424 -26.78 -28.35 -4.51
CA SER A 424 -27.52 -27.09 -4.69
C SER A 424 -28.43 -27.16 -5.90
N SER A 425 -29.72 -26.84 -5.72
CA SER A 425 -30.72 -26.73 -6.79
C SER A 425 -31.37 -25.36 -6.75
N ASP A 426 -31.30 -24.58 -7.83
CA ASP A 426 -31.98 -23.28 -7.94
C ASP A 426 -31.61 -22.28 -6.82
N ASP A 427 -30.45 -22.45 -6.17
CA ASP A 427 -29.97 -21.51 -5.16
C ASP A 427 -29.37 -20.26 -5.81
N THR A 428 -29.47 -19.13 -5.13
CA THR A 428 -28.79 -17.88 -5.51
C THR A 428 -27.66 -17.60 -4.53
N MET A 429 -26.42 -17.54 -5.01
CA MET A 429 -25.23 -17.28 -4.21
C MET A 429 -24.53 -16.00 -4.65
N SER A 430 -24.14 -15.16 -3.70
CA SER A 430 -23.35 -13.95 -3.95
C SER A 430 -22.17 -13.86 -2.98
N VAL A 431 -20.97 -13.63 -3.52
CA VAL A 431 -19.75 -13.37 -2.76
C VAL A 431 -19.15 -12.07 -3.28
N SER A 432 -19.35 -10.96 -2.58
CA SER A 432 -19.07 -9.64 -3.13
C SER A 432 -18.42 -8.63 -2.18
N GLY A 433 -17.46 -7.85 -2.67
CA GLY A 433 -16.91 -6.71 -1.94
C GLY A 433 -16.12 -7.09 -0.68
N ASN A 434 -15.66 -8.34 -0.57
CA ASN A 434 -14.83 -8.77 0.57
C ASN A 434 -13.36 -8.36 0.37
N LEU A 435 -12.62 -8.18 1.47
CA LEU A 435 -11.23 -7.72 1.49
C LEU A 435 -10.33 -8.69 2.27
N VAL A 436 -9.21 -9.09 1.67
CA VAL A 436 -8.10 -9.74 2.38
C VAL A 436 -6.85 -8.91 2.16
N GLN A 437 -6.26 -8.36 3.23
CA GLN A 437 -5.18 -7.38 3.12
C GLN A 437 -4.03 -7.64 4.09
N ALA A 438 -2.81 -7.66 3.59
CA ALA A 438 -1.60 -7.69 4.40
C ALA A 438 -0.72 -6.49 4.07
N GLN A 439 -0.19 -5.82 5.08
CA GLN A 439 0.74 -4.72 4.90
C GLN A 439 1.90 -4.82 5.90
N ALA A 440 3.12 -4.84 5.37
CA ALA A 440 4.35 -4.91 6.14
C ALA A 440 5.24 -3.72 5.83
N GLN A 441 5.57 -2.92 6.84
CA GLN A 441 6.44 -1.77 6.71
C GLN A 441 7.62 -1.86 7.68
N GLY A 442 8.84 -1.89 7.17
CA GLY A 442 10.04 -1.95 8.00
C GLY A 442 10.24 -0.67 8.81
N SER A 443 10.46 0.44 8.12
CA SER A 443 10.67 1.77 8.72
C SER A 443 9.86 2.85 8.03
N SER A 444 9.30 3.76 8.83
CA SER A 444 8.57 4.93 8.36
C SER A 444 9.01 6.16 9.15
N ALA A 445 9.47 7.19 8.45
CA ALA A 445 9.90 8.45 9.06
C ALA A 445 9.22 9.63 8.37
N SER A 446 8.64 10.53 9.15
CA SER A 446 8.02 11.76 8.69
C SER A 446 8.61 12.94 9.46
N ASN A 447 9.35 13.82 8.79
CA ASN A 447 9.92 15.02 9.38
C ASN A 447 9.31 16.27 8.74
N GLN A 448 8.95 17.23 9.58
CA GLN A 448 8.48 18.52 9.12
C GLN A 448 9.15 19.65 9.90
N THR A 449 9.76 20.58 9.18
CA THR A 449 10.31 21.82 9.74
C THR A 449 9.67 23.01 9.04
N ARG A 450 9.02 23.91 9.79
CA ARG A 450 8.34 25.07 9.20
C ARG A 450 8.59 26.36 9.99
N ALA A 451 8.93 27.43 9.27
CA ALA A 451 8.91 28.79 9.81
C ALA A 451 7.91 29.64 9.02
N GLY A 452 7.03 30.35 9.73
CA GLY A 452 6.02 31.24 9.16
C GLY A 452 6.03 32.59 9.85
N ALA A 453 6.23 33.69 9.12
CA ALA A 453 6.27 35.04 9.68
C ALA A 453 5.91 36.15 8.69
N SER A 454 5.83 37.39 9.15
CA SER A 454 5.84 38.53 8.22
C SER A 454 7.22 38.65 7.55
N ASN A 455 8.30 38.56 8.31
CA ASN A 455 9.68 38.56 7.81
C ASN A 455 10.46 37.38 8.40
N ILE A 456 11.35 36.78 7.61
CA ILE A 456 12.29 35.75 8.06
C ILE A 456 13.70 36.18 7.67
N ALA A 457 14.62 36.23 8.63
CA ALA A 457 16.02 36.59 8.41
C ALA A 457 16.95 35.59 9.10
N GLY A 458 18.10 35.29 8.46
CA GLY A 458 19.18 34.50 9.08
C GLY A 458 18.75 33.11 9.57
N SER A 459 17.67 32.54 9.03
CA SER A 459 17.01 31.36 9.60
C SER A 459 17.23 30.12 8.75
N VAL A 460 17.40 28.96 9.37
CA VAL A 460 17.62 27.67 8.72
C VAL A 460 16.58 26.67 9.18
N ALA A 461 15.85 26.05 8.25
CA ALA A 461 14.94 24.95 8.49
C ALA A 461 15.50 23.67 7.87
N THR A 462 15.96 22.73 8.70
CA THR A 462 16.56 21.47 8.27
C THR A 462 15.72 20.27 8.68
N THR A 463 15.36 19.44 7.71
CA THR A 463 14.86 18.08 7.96
C THR A 463 15.91 17.06 7.55
N ALA A 464 16.24 16.14 8.44
CA ALA A 464 17.20 15.07 8.21
C ALA A 464 16.59 13.72 8.54
N ASN A 465 16.70 12.76 7.62
CA ASN A 465 16.26 11.40 7.84
C ASN A 465 17.37 10.42 7.46
N THR A 466 17.64 9.49 8.38
CA THR A 466 18.55 8.37 8.15
C THR A 466 17.81 7.09 8.50
N GLN A 467 17.53 6.24 7.50
CA GLN A 467 16.93 4.92 7.72
C GLN A 467 17.88 3.85 7.21
N VAL A 468 18.25 2.91 8.09
CA VAL A 468 19.13 1.80 7.74
C VAL A 468 18.44 0.49 8.09
N ASN A 469 18.16 -0.32 7.07
CA ASN A 469 17.82 -1.73 7.25
C ASN A 469 19.10 -2.57 7.11
N ALA A 470 19.70 -2.95 8.24
CA ALA A 470 20.98 -3.65 8.29
C ALA A 470 20.84 -5.18 8.12
N GLY A 471 19.63 -5.71 8.14
CA GLY A 471 19.32 -7.12 7.89
C GLY A 471 17.92 -7.45 8.38
N GLY A 472 17.15 -8.21 7.60
CA GLY A 472 15.78 -8.60 7.96
C GLY A 472 14.84 -8.54 6.76
N ALA A 473 14.05 -9.60 6.55
CA ALA A 473 13.06 -9.64 5.48
C ALA A 473 11.80 -8.85 5.85
N VAL A 474 11.20 -8.19 4.87
CA VAL A 474 9.89 -7.52 5.01
C VAL A 474 8.92 -8.22 4.06
N SER A 475 7.94 -8.92 4.62
CA SER A 475 7.03 -9.77 3.85
C SER A 475 5.56 -9.47 4.15
N ALA A 476 4.76 -9.29 3.11
CA ALA A 476 3.31 -9.18 3.20
C ALA A 476 2.68 -10.30 2.36
N GLY A 477 1.87 -11.15 3.00
CA GLY A 477 1.14 -12.22 2.35
C GLY A 477 -0.36 -12.09 2.61
N ALA A 478 -1.14 -11.84 1.56
CA ALA A 478 -2.59 -11.85 1.62
C ALA A 478 -3.12 -12.95 0.70
N GLY A 479 -4.04 -13.77 1.20
CA GLY A 479 -4.63 -14.77 0.33
C GLY A 479 -5.87 -15.45 0.86
N ALA A 480 -6.61 -16.00 -0.10
CA ALA A 480 -7.73 -16.87 0.19
C ALA A 480 -7.64 -18.13 -0.67
N THR A 481 -7.63 -19.32 -0.09
CA THR A 481 -7.56 -20.56 -0.90
C THR A 481 -8.73 -20.63 -1.89
N ARG A 482 -9.91 -20.12 -1.49
CA ARG A 482 -11.07 -19.97 -2.37
C ARG A 482 -11.86 -18.70 -2.05
N ILE A 483 -12.28 -18.00 -3.10
CA ILE A 483 -13.26 -16.91 -3.07
C ILE A 483 -14.44 -17.31 -3.95
N GLY A 484 -15.60 -17.60 -3.37
CA GLY A 484 -16.79 -17.98 -4.14
C GLY A 484 -17.52 -19.20 -3.56
N SER A 485 -17.91 -20.16 -4.41
CA SER A 485 -18.69 -21.33 -4.00
C SER A 485 -17.95 -22.67 -4.13
N SER A 486 -18.36 -23.65 -3.33
CA SER A 486 -17.88 -25.03 -3.37
C SER A 486 -19.07 -25.92 -3.12
N SER A 487 -19.36 -26.82 -4.06
CA SER A 487 -20.54 -27.67 -4.04
C SER A 487 -20.25 -29.01 -4.69
N THR A 488 -20.79 -30.13 -4.22
CA THR A 488 -20.68 -31.40 -4.97
C THR A 488 -21.43 -31.28 -6.30
N SER A 489 -22.64 -30.73 -6.27
CA SER A 489 -23.44 -30.45 -7.47
C SER A 489 -24.10 -29.07 -7.43
N LEU A 490 -24.15 -28.41 -8.58
CA LEU A 490 -24.91 -27.19 -8.86
C LEU A 490 -25.93 -27.48 -9.97
N SER A 491 -27.22 -27.30 -9.73
CA SER A 491 -28.28 -27.53 -10.71
C SER A 491 -29.23 -26.34 -10.76
N GLY A 492 -29.33 -25.60 -11.87
CA GLY A 492 -30.20 -24.41 -11.96
C GLY A 492 -29.76 -23.23 -11.08
N SER A 493 -28.74 -23.39 -10.25
CA SER A 493 -28.26 -22.36 -9.31
C SER A 493 -27.52 -21.21 -10.02
N SER A 494 -27.51 -20.05 -9.38
CA SER A 494 -26.72 -18.89 -9.80
C SER A 494 -25.65 -18.53 -8.77
N LEU A 495 -24.45 -18.19 -9.23
CA LEU A 495 -23.37 -17.67 -8.41
C LEU A 495 -22.81 -16.38 -9.03
N THR A 496 -22.72 -15.33 -8.20
CA THR A 496 -22.00 -14.10 -8.52
C THR A 496 -20.82 -13.93 -7.57
N VAL A 497 -19.60 -13.80 -8.10
CA VAL A 497 -18.39 -13.47 -7.35
C VAL A 497 -17.82 -12.15 -7.85
N SER A 498 -18.02 -11.06 -7.11
CA SER A 498 -17.73 -9.73 -7.65
C SER A 498 -17.11 -8.72 -6.69
N GLY A 499 -16.14 -7.93 -7.17
CA GLY A 499 -15.59 -6.82 -6.41
C GLY A 499 -14.78 -7.23 -5.17
N ASN A 500 -14.38 -8.50 -5.05
CA ASN A 500 -13.53 -8.95 -3.95
C ASN A 500 -12.08 -8.48 -4.20
N GLN A 501 -11.35 -8.19 -3.13
CA GLN A 501 -10.01 -7.61 -3.18
C GLN A 501 -9.04 -8.43 -2.33
N VAL A 502 -7.90 -8.81 -2.91
CA VAL A 502 -6.76 -9.40 -2.19
C VAL A 502 -5.54 -8.53 -2.43
N SER A 503 -4.95 -7.97 -1.37
CA SER A 503 -3.90 -6.96 -1.47
C SER A 503 -2.75 -7.23 -0.50
N ALA A 504 -1.51 -7.20 -0.99
CA ALA A 504 -0.31 -7.29 -0.19
C ALA A 504 0.65 -6.13 -0.50
N ASP A 505 1.06 -5.40 0.53
CA ASP A 505 1.96 -4.25 0.42
C ASP A 505 3.18 -4.44 1.35
N ALA A 506 4.39 -4.53 0.79
CA ALA A 506 5.65 -4.64 1.55
C ALA A 506 6.56 -3.44 1.25
N THR A 507 7.02 -2.73 2.27
CA THR A 507 7.97 -1.60 2.11
C THR A 507 9.05 -1.62 3.18
N ALA A 508 10.33 -1.74 2.81
CA ALA A 508 11.39 -1.80 3.82
C ALA A 508 11.66 -0.46 4.50
N ALA A 509 11.74 0.64 3.74
CA ALA A 509 11.93 1.99 4.29
C ALA A 509 11.12 3.04 3.53
N SER A 510 10.44 3.92 4.27
CA SER A 510 9.69 5.06 3.74
C SER A 510 10.04 6.33 4.50
N ALA A 511 10.31 7.40 3.77
CA ALA A 511 10.65 8.71 4.31
C ALA A 511 9.78 9.81 3.69
N THR A 512 9.32 10.73 4.51
CA THR A 512 8.68 11.98 4.07
C THR A 512 9.32 13.15 4.80
N ASN A 513 9.93 14.08 4.07
CA ASN A 513 10.60 15.24 4.65
C ASN A 513 10.06 16.54 4.04
N ASP A 514 9.71 17.50 4.89
CA ASP A 514 9.11 18.77 4.51
C ASP A 514 9.77 19.94 5.25
N ALA A 515 10.68 20.67 4.59
CA ALA A 515 11.31 21.88 5.10
C ALA A 515 10.76 23.13 4.40
N GLN A 516 10.15 24.06 5.15
CA GLN A 516 9.55 25.26 4.57
C GLN A 516 9.86 26.54 5.35
N LEU A 517 10.15 27.61 4.60
CA LEU A 517 10.18 28.99 5.07
C LEU A 517 9.12 29.80 4.30
N GLY A 518 8.12 30.32 4.99
CA GLY A 518 7.06 31.14 4.41
C GLY A 518 7.01 32.51 5.06
N ALA A 519 7.16 33.57 4.27
CA ALA A 519 7.04 34.94 4.75
C ALA A 519 5.95 35.74 4.02
N ASP A 520 5.17 36.54 4.75
CA ASP A 520 4.20 37.46 4.12
C ASP A 520 4.89 38.61 3.40
N ASN A 521 6.13 38.95 3.75
CA ASN A 521 6.91 40.02 3.14
C ASN A 521 8.22 39.49 2.57
N THR A 522 9.26 39.25 3.38
CA THR A 522 10.59 38.87 2.89
C THR A 522 11.22 37.70 3.61
N VAL A 523 11.97 36.87 2.86
CA VAL A 523 12.92 35.88 3.38
C VAL A 523 14.34 36.29 2.98
N THR A 524 15.25 36.44 3.94
CA THR A 524 16.62 36.92 3.69
C THR A 524 17.66 36.06 4.40
N GLN A 525 18.80 35.76 3.74
CA GLN A 525 19.91 35.00 4.36
C GLN A 525 19.47 33.70 5.04
N SER A 526 18.50 32.99 4.45
CA SER A 526 17.82 31.87 5.09
C SER A 526 17.89 30.60 4.23
N ALA A 527 17.72 29.43 4.83
CA ALA A 527 17.79 28.16 4.09
C ALA A 527 16.70 27.17 4.49
N ALA A 528 16.15 26.47 3.50
CA ALA A 528 15.29 25.30 3.69
C ALA A 528 16.04 24.06 3.15
N VAL A 529 16.38 23.11 4.02
CA VAL A 529 17.25 21.99 3.69
C VAL A 529 16.58 20.67 4.04
N VAL A 530 16.60 19.72 3.09
CA VAL A 530 16.19 18.34 3.28
C VAL A 530 17.37 17.43 3.00
N MET A 531 17.71 16.57 3.95
CA MET A 531 18.69 15.51 3.79
C MET A 531 18.02 14.17 4.07
N ASN A 532 17.95 13.29 3.07
CA ASN A 532 17.40 11.95 3.24
C ASN A 532 18.43 10.91 2.81
N THR A 533 18.78 10.02 3.72
CA THR A 533 19.64 8.87 3.46
C THR A 533 18.89 7.60 3.85
N GLN A 534 18.62 6.75 2.87
CA GLN A 534 18.08 5.42 3.08
C GLN A 534 19.11 4.38 2.63
N GLY A 535 19.24 3.33 3.43
CA GLY A 535 20.15 2.22 3.15
C GLY A 535 19.47 0.89 3.41
N HIS A 536 19.58 -0.02 2.45
CA HIS A 536 19.10 -1.39 2.57
C HIS A 536 20.25 -2.35 2.28
N ALA A 537 20.81 -2.93 3.34
CA ALA A 537 22.00 -3.75 3.24
C ALA A 537 21.69 -5.19 2.80
N PHE A 538 20.70 -5.83 3.44
CA PHE A 538 20.34 -7.24 3.25
C PHE A 538 18.86 -7.51 3.60
N GLY A 539 18.32 -8.65 3.14
CA GLY A 539 16.94 -9.10 3.40
C GLY A 539 16.05 -9.00 2.16
N GLU A 540 15.05 -9.87 2.02
CA GLU A 540 14.11 -9.80 0.89
C GLU A 540 12.90 -8.91 1.25
N VAL A 541 12.37 -8.20 0.26
CA VAL A 541 11.11 -7.47 0.37
C VAL A 541 10.10 -8.14 -0.54
N GLU A 542 9.10 -8.80 0.05
CA GLU A 542 8.18 -9.65 -0.70
C GLU A 542 6.71 -9.28 -0.44
N ALA A 543 5.94 -9.11 -1.51
CA ALA A 543 4.49 -8.98 -1.44
C ALA A 543 3.83 -10.09 -2.27
N SER A 544 2.85 -10.79 -1.69
CA SER A 544 2.10 -11.84 -2.37
C SER A 544 0.61 -11.71 -2.13
N ALA A 545 -0.16 -11.55 -3.21
CA ALA A 545 -1.62 -11.56 -3.21
C ALA A 545 -2.12 -12.78 -3.99
N SER A 546 -2.79 -13.72 -3.32
CA SER A 546 -3.00 -15.04 -3.90
C SER A 546 -4.36 -15.68 -3.64
N SER A 547 -4.78 -16.54 -4.58
CA SER A 547 -5.93 -17.43 -4.43
C SER A 547 -5.82 -18.64 -5.36
N ASN A 548 -6.29 -19.81 -4.95
CA ASN A 548 -6.34 -20.97 -5.86
C ASN A 548 -7.54 -20.88 -6.80
N LEU A 549 -8.63 -20.28 -6.34
CA LEU A 549 -9.90 -20.21 -7.06
C LEU A 549 -10.72 -18.98 -6.69
N VAL A 550 -11.12 -18.22 -7.70
CA VAL A 550 -12.19 -17.20 -7.63
C VAL A 550 -13.35 -17.65 -8.52
N GLY A 551 -14.46 -18.07 -7.92
CA GLY A 551 -15.60 -18.63 -8.64
C GLY A 551 -16.14 -19.89 -7.97
N ALA A 552 -16.37 -20.96 -8.74
CA ALA A 552 -17.01 -22.17 -8.23
C ALA A 552 -16.11 -23.41 -8.35
N ALA A 553 -16.07 -24.25 -7.30
CA ALA A 553 -15.51 -25.59 -7.34
C ALA A 553 -16.64 -26.62 -7.21
N THR A 554 -16.77 -27.54 -8.16
CA THR A 554 -17.81 -28.57 -8.10
C THR A 554 -17.47 -29.87 -8.82
N THR A 555 -18.21 -30.95 -8.57
CA THR A 555 -18.11 -32.19 -9.37
C THR A 555 -19.02 -32.10 -10.60
N SER A 556 -20.23 -31.55 -10.45
CA SER A 556 -21.18 -31.38 -11.57
C SER A 556 -21.89 -30.03 -11.54
N ALA A 557 -21.90 -29.30 -12.66
CA ALA A 557 -22.70 -28.09 -12.84
C ALA A 557 -23.70 -28.26 -14.00
N SER A 558 -24.99 -28.31 -13.71
CA SER A 558 -26.07 -28.43 -14.71
C SER A 558 -26.93 -27.16 -14.73
N ASN A 559 -27.21 -26.59 -15.91
CA ASN A 559 -28.08 -25.43 -16.09
C ASN A 559 -27.78 -24.23 -15.16
N SER A 560 -26.54 -24.10 -14.69
CA SER A 560 -26.15 -23.11 -13.68
C SER A 560 -25.56 -21.84 -14.32
N THR A 561 -25.74 -20.70 -13.67
CA THR A 561 -25.18 -19.41 -14.12
C THR A 561 -24.07 -18.95 -13.18
N LEU A 562 -22.84 -18.81 -13.68
CA LEU A 562 -21.71 -18.29 -12.91
C LEU A 562 -21.20 -16.97 -13.51
N VAL A 563 -21.16 -15.92 -12.70
CA VAL A 563 -20.58 -14.62 -13.05
C VAL A 563 -19.45 -14.29 -12.09
N VAL A 564 -18.22 -14.14 -12.60
CA VAL A 564 -17.04 -13.75 -11.83
C VAL A 564 -16.51 -12.43 -12.38
N SER A 565 -16.72 -11.34 -11.65
CA SER A 565 -16.49 -9.99 -12.22
C SER A 565 -15.86 -8.95 -11.30
N GLY A 566 -14.90 -8.18 -11.80
CA GLY A 566 -14.37 -7.03 -11.06
C GLY A 566 -13.59 -7.39 -9.80
N ASN A 567 -13.12 -8.62 -9.66
CA ASN A 567 -12.24 -9.01 -8.55
C ASN A 567 -10.83 -8.48 -8.79
N GLN A 568 -10.13 -8.05 -7.74
CA GLN A 568 -8.85 -7.36 -7.82
C GLN A 568 -7.78 -8.05 -6.96
N PHE A 569 -6.60 -8.24 -7.54
CA PHE A 569 -5.42 -8.78 -6.88
C PHE A 569 -4.27 -7.78 -7.01
N SER A 570 -3.64 -7.41 -5.91
CA SER A 570 -2.56 -6.42 -5.91
C SER A 570 -1.41 -6.85 -5.01
N ALA A 571 -0.20 -6.93 -5.55
CA ALA A 571 1.01 -7.14 -4.78
C ALA A 571 2.01 -6.02 -5.08
N SER A 572 2.44 -5.27 -4.07
CA SER A 572 3.39 -4.18 -4.21
C SER A 572 4.54 -4.33 -3.24
N ALA A 573 5.76 -4.42 -3.75
CA ALA A 573 6.98 -4.50 -2.96
C ALA A 573 7.93 -3.34 -3.30
N ALA A 574 8.39 -2.63 -2.27
CA ALA A 574 9.37 -1.56 -2.41
C ALA A 574 10.49 -1.62 -1.37
N SER A 575 11.76 -1.52 -1.78
CA SER A 575 12.82 -1.44 -0.78
C SER A 575 12.83 -0.06 -0.12
N GLN A 576 12.95 1.00 -0.90
CA GLN A 576 13.13 2.36 -0.39
C GLN A 576 12.21 3.34 -1.10
N LYS A 577 11.50 4.14 -0.32
CA LYS A 577 10.63 5.23 -0.80
C LYS A 577 10.96 6.55 -0.09
N ALA A 578 11.11 7.62 -0.85
CA ALA A 578 11.37 8.95 -0.32
C ALA A 578 10.49 10.01 -1.00
N ASP A 579 9.82 10.83 -0.20
CA ASP A 579 9.10 12.03 -0.62
C ASP A 579 9.73 13.25 0.08
N ASN A 580 10.41 14.12 -0.66
CA ASN A 580 11.17 15.24 -0.11
C ASN A 580 10.71 16.58 -0.69
N LEU A 581 10.56 17.58 0.17
CA LEU A 581 10.13 18.91 -0.19
C LEU A 581 10.92 19.99 0.56
N ALA A 582 11.64 20.84 -0.18
CA ALA A 582 12.21 22.09 0.33
C ALA A 582 11.53 23.28 -0.33
N ARG A 583 10.98 24.21 0.46
CA ARG A 583 10.29 25.39 -0.06
C ARG A 583 10.69 26.68 0.63
N ILE A 584 10.94 27.73 -0.15
CA ILE A 584 11.00 29.11 0.31
C ILE A 584 9.97 29.95 -0.46
N ASN A 585 9.09 30.64 0.25
CA ASN A 585 8.12 31.53 -0.38
C ASN A 585 8.01 32.86 0.37
N ALA A 586 8.00 33.97 -0.35
CA ALA A 586 7.85 35.31 0.21
C ALA A 586 7.05 36.23 -0.72
N THR A 587 6.06 36.98 -0.23
CA THR A 587 5.27 37.85 -1.13
C THR A 587 6.12 38.90 -1.84
N ASN A 588 7.00 39.62 -1.12
CA ASN A 588 7.77 40.73 -1.67
C ASN A 588 9.16 40.32 -2.15
N GLY A 589 9.84 39.38 -1.46
CA GLY A 589 11.05 38.81 -2.04
C GLY A 589 11.84 37.84 -1.20
N VAL A 590 12.67 37.06 -1.88
CA VAL A 590 13.64 36.10 -1.34
C VAL A 590 15.03 36.60 -1.69
N VAL A 591 15.91 36.79 -0.71
CA VAL A 591 17.24 37.39 -0.90
C VAL A 591 18.31 36.55 -0.19
N ASP A 592 19.45 36.30 -0.85
CA ASP A 592 20.57 35.52 -0.30
C ASP A 592 20.17 34.19 0.38
N SER A 593 19.17 33.49 -0.15
CA SER A 593 18.54 32.34 0.52
C SER A 593 18.62 31.05 -0.32
N GLY A 594 18.60 29.89 0.33
CA GLY A 594 18.84 28.59 -0.31
C GLY A 594 17.77 27.55 -0.08
N ALA A 595 17.23 26.92 -1.12
CA ALA A 595 16.37 25.73 -1.00
C ALA A 595 17.09 24.48 -1.51
N ILE A 596 17.27 23.47 -0.65
CA ILE A 596 18.16 22.33 -0.92
C ILE A 596 17.48 21.00 -0.59
N VAL A 597 17.51 20.05 -1.53
CA VAL A 597 17.18 18.64 -1.28
C VAL A 597 18.38 17.78 -1.66
N VAL A 598 18.83 16.94 -0.73
CA VAL A 598 19.81 15.88 -0.96
C VAL A 598 19.16 14.55 -0.59
N ASN A 599 18.92 13.69 -1.58
CA ASN A 599 18.33 12.38 -1.40
C ASN A 599 19.29 11.30 -1.87
N VAL A 600 19.62 10.36 -0.98
CA VAL A 600 20.49 9.22 -1.25
C VAL A 600 19.76 7.94 -0.84
N GLN A 601 19.59 7.01 -1.78
CA GLN A 601 19.03 5.67 -1.54
C GLN A 601 20.05 4.64 -2.02
N ASP A 602 20.54 3.79 -1.12
CA ASP A 602 21.52 2.74 -1.44
C ASP A 602 20.95 1.36 -1.13
N HIS A 603 20.86 0.52 -2.15
CA HIS A 603 20.42 -0.87 -2.04
C HIS A 603 21.59 -1.79 -2.36
N GLN A 604 22.08 -2.50 -1.36
CA GLN A 604 23.30 -3.29 -1.49
C GLN A 604 23.00 -4.73 -1.86
N ALA A 605 21.98 -5.37 -1.26
CA ALA A 605 21.57 -6.75 -1.54
C ALA A 605 20.12 -7.04 -1.08
N GLY A 606 19.60 -8.20 -1.49
CA GLY A 606 18.21 -8.64 -1.25
C GLY A 606 17.34 -8.54 -2.49
N ASN A 607 16.35 -9.42 -2.67
CA ASN A 607 15.41 -9.30 -3.77
C ASN A 607 14.21 -8.45 -3.37
N VAL A 608 13.64 -7.71 -4.32
CA VAL A 608 12.33 -7.07 -4.19
C VAL A 608 11.38 -7.81 -5.13
N GLY A 609 10.44 -8.55 -4.53
CA GLY A 609 9.56 -9.48 -5.21
C GLY A 609 8.08 -9.14 -5.00
N ALA A 610 7.30 -9.09 -6.08
CA ALA A 610 5.85 -8.97 -6.01
C ALA A 610 5.17 -10.08 -6.82
N THR A 611 4.18 -10.75 -6.24
CA THR A 611 3.52 -11.91 -6.87
C THR A 611 2.00 -11.86 -6.76
N VAL A 612 1.32 -12.03 -7.90
CA VAL A 612 -0.11 -12.35 -8.00
C VAL A 612 -0.25 -13.73 -8.62
N ALA A 613 -0.59 -14.75 -7.82
CA ALA A 613 -0.61 -16.15 -8.27
C ALA A 613 -1.47 -17.05 -7.36
N ASP A 614 -1.36 -18.37 -7.52
CA ASP A 614 -1.93 -19.36 -6.61
C ASP A 614 -1.39 -19.22 -5.17
N PHE A 615 -2.23 -19.56 -4.19
CA PHE A 615 -1.91 -19.55 -2.77
C PHE A 615 -1.03 -20.76 -2.43
N VAL A 616 0.28 -20.53 -2.35
CA VAL A 616 1.24 -21.53 -1.84
C VAL A 616 1.47 -21.24 -0.36
N ASN A 617 1.04 -22.17 0.51
CA ASN A 617 1.35 -22.11 1.93
C ASN A 617 2.88 -22.13 2.12
N VAL A 618 3.39 -21.11 2.80
CA VAL A 618 4.82 -20.75 2.98
C VAL A 618 5.73 -21.96 3.25
N SER A 619 6.60 -22.29 2.28
CA SER A 619 7.82 -23.10 2.41
C SER A 619 8.68 -22.90 1.15
N PRO A 620 10.02 -22.82 1.22
CA PRO A 620 10.84 -22.33 0.10
C PRO A 620 10.85 -23.35 -1.06
N ALA A 621 10.50 -22.85 -2.24
CA ALA A 621 10.52 -23.52 -3.55
C ALA A 621 9.49 -24.66 -3.78
N PRO A 622 8.26 -24.28 -4.16
CA PRO A 622 7.69 -24.74 -5.43
C PRO A 622 7.57 -23.56 -6.40
N GLN A 623 7.61 -23.83 -7.71
CA GLN A 623 7.25 -22.79 -8.68
C GLN A 623 5.82 -22.30 -8.40
N PRO A 624 5.54 -20.99 -8.48
CA PRO A 624 4.19 -20.46 -8.36
C PRO A 624 3.27 -21.20 -9.33
N ALA A 625 2.02 -21.48 -8.94
CA ALA A 625 1.00 -22.05 -9.82
C ALA A 625 0.02 -20.95 -10.28
N PRO A 626 -0.72 -21.15 -11.38
CA PRO A 626 -1.76 -20.20 -11.78
C PRO A 626 -2.93 -20.18 -10.79
N MET A 627 -3.38 -18.98 -10.42
CA MET A 627 -4.71 -18.79 -9.83
C MET A 627 -5.80 -19.08 -10.88
N LEU A 628 -6.89 -19.77 -10.53
CA LEU A 628 -8.05 -19.92 -11.43
C LEU A 628 -9.14 -18.89 -11.11
N ILE A 629 -9.61 -18.14 -12.12
CA ILE A 629 -10.81 -17.31 -12.03
C ILE A 629 -11.88 -17.89 -12.96
N GLY A 630 -12.91 -18.51 -12.38
CA GLY A 630 -14.01 -19.14 -13.11
C GLY A 630 -14.50 -20.43 -12.46
N LEU A 631 -14.66 -21.49 -13.25
CA LEU A 631 -15.25 -22.76 -12.82
C LEU A 631 -14.20 -23.86 -12.77
N ARG A 632 -14.13 -24.60 -11.67
CA ARG A 632 -13.47 -25.91 -11.60
C ARG A 632 -14.52 -26.98 -11.49
N ALA A 633 -14.68 -27.82 -12.52
CA ALA A 633 -15.71 -28.87 -12.54
C ALA A 633 -15.28 -30.15 -13.27
N ASP A 634 -15.67 -31.32 -12.76
CA ASP A 634 -15.47 -32.59 -13.48
C ASP A 634 -16.44 -32.70 -14.67
N THR A 635 -17.69 -32.26 -14.48
CA THR A 635 -18.74 -32.23 -15.51
C THR A 635 -19.50 -30.90 -15.47
N ALA A 636 -19.83 -30.34 -16.64
CA ALA A 636 -20.68 -29.15 -16.74
C ALA A 636 -21.61 -29.24 -17.97
N SER A 637 -22.93 -29.09 -17.79
CA SER A 637 -23.97 -29.18 -18.85
C SER A 637 -24.99 -28.01 -18.77
N GLY A 638 -25.51 -27.53 -19.90
CA GLY A 638 -26.61 -26.56 -20.00
C GLY A 638 -26.47 -25.16 -19.35
N GLY A 639 -25.33 -24.81 -18.73
CA GLY A 639 -25.11 -23.54 -18.00
C GLY A 639 -24.25 -22.49 -18.71
N SER A 640 -24.19 -21.27 -18.14
CA SER A 640 -23.38 -20.14 -18.63
C SER A 640 -22.31 -19.70 -17.63
N LEU A 641 -21.09 -19.44 -18.11
CA LEU A 641 -19.97 -18.88 -17.34
C LEU A 641 -19.54 -17.54 -17.94
N THR A 642 -19.56 -16.48 -17.13
CA THR A 642 -19.02 -15.16 -17.47
C THR A 642 -17.88 -14.79 -16.52
N VAL A 643 -16.68 -14.54 -17.06
CA VAL A 643 -15.50 -14.05 -16.34
C VAL A 643 -15.11 -12.69 -16.92
N THR A 644 -15.42 -11.59 -16.22
CA THR A 644 -15.28 -10.25 -16.81
C THR A 644 -14.69 -9.16 -15.90
N GLY A 645 -13.80 -8.34 -16.43
CA GLY A 645 -13.29 -7.16 -15.71
C GLY A 645 -12.46 -7.48 -14.47
N ASN A 646 -11.96 -8.71 -14.30
CA ASN A 646 -11.07 -9.07 -13.20
C ASN A 646 -9.67 -8.49 -13.46
N GLN A 647 -9.01 -8.05 -12.39
CA GLN A 647 -7.74 -7.34 -12.47
C GLN A 647 -6.69 -7.95 -11.55
N GLY A 648 -5.44 -8.00 -12.01
CA GLY A 648 -4.29 -8.40 -11.19
C GLY A 648 -3.08 -7.53 -11.49
N ALA A 649 -2.44 -6.96 -10.47
CA ALA A 649 -1.24 -6.15 -10.61
C ALA A 649 -0.16 -6.58 -9.63
N SER A 650 1.05 -6.76 -10.15
CA SER A 650 2.25 -6.95 -9.35
C SER A 650 3.24 -5.83 -9.66
N ASP A 651 3.75 -5.16 -8.63
CA ASP A 651 4.70 -4.05 -8.73
C ASP A 651 5.91 -4.29 -7.81
N ALA A 652 7.11 -4.41 -8.38
CA ALA A 652 8.36 -4.55 -7.64
C ALA A 652 9.31 -3.38 -7.97
N ILE A 653 9.59 -2.52 -6.99
CA ILE A 653 10.40 -1.31 -7.18
C ILE A 653 11.50 -1.23 -6.12
N VAL A 654 12.78 -1.22 -6.49
CA VAL A 654 13.84 -1.16 -5.47
C VAL A 654 13.90 0.22 -4.82
N ASN A 655 14.21 1.27 -5.58
CA ASN A 655 14.32 2.64 -5.09
C ASN A 655 13.30 3.55 -5.77
N GLN A 656 12.53 4.30 -4.97
CA GLN A 656 11.59 5.30 -5.44
C GLN A 656 11.83 6.64 -4.72
N ALA A 657 11.97 7.71 -5.50
CA ALA A 657 12.17 9.06 -4.98
C ALA A 657 11.28 10.08 -5.70
N ASN A 658 10.69 10.98 -4.93
CA ASN A 658 9.97 12.14 -5.40
C ASN A 658 10.50 13.37 -4.65
N ASN A 659 11.25 14.21 -5.35
CA ASN A 659 11.96 15.34 -4.77
C ASN A 659 11.45 16.65 -5.39
N GLN A 660 11.13 17.61 -4.52
CA GLN A 660 10.63 18.92 -4.93
C GLN A 660 11.41 20.03 -4.24
N VAL A 661 11.92 20.97 -5.02
CA VAL A 661 12.54 22.21 -4.55
C VAL A 661 11.79 23.37 -5.19
N SER A 662 11.36 24.33 -4.37
CA SER A 662 10.62 25.50 -4.86
C SER A 662 11.06 26.77 -4.14
N MET A 663 11.37 27.81 -4.91
CA MET A 663 11.63 29.15 -4.42
C MET A 663 10.76 30.16 -5.16
N ALA A 664 10.01 30.96 -4.42
CA ALA A 664 9.08 31.91 -5.02
C ALA A 664 9.02 33.25 -4.27
N GLY A 665 8.82 34.33 -5.04
CA GLY A 665 8.37 35.60 -4.49
C GLY A 665 8.17 36.70 -5.53
N SER A 666 7.87 37.94 -5.12
CA SER A 666 7.85 39.03 -6.11
C SER A 666 9.23 39.29 -6.72
N ARG A 667 10.30 39.00 -5.97
CA ARG A 667 11.69 39.08 -6.42
C ARG A 667 12.51 37.96 -5.79
N VAL A 668 13.44 37.37 -6.54
CA VAL A 668 14.46 36.43 -6.01
C VAL A 668 15.83 37.02 -6.31
N ASP A 669 16.64 37.36 -5.31
CA ASP A 669 17.88 38.14 -5.49
C ASP A 669 19.08 37.70 -4.64
N GLY A 670 20.25 38.31 -4.87
CA GLY A 670 21.51 38.07 -4.20
C GLY A 670 22.10 36.74 -4.64
N SER A 671 22.76 36.04 -3.71
CA SER A 671 23.29 34.68 -3.91
C SER A 671 22.22 33.60 -3.70
N SER A 672 20.94 33.92 -3.92
CA SER A 672 19.85 32.95 -3.74
C SER A 672 19.96 31.78 -4.73
N GLY A 673 19.71 30.55 -4.28
CA GLY A 673 19.86 29.36 -5.13
C GLY A 673 19.03 28.18 -4.70
N ALA A 674 18.66 27.35 -5.68
CA ALA A 674 17.93 26.11 -5.49
C ALA A 674 18.79 24.92 -5.95
N VAL A 675 18.89 23.89 -5.11
CA VAL A 675 19.68 22.69 -5.41
C VAL A 675 18.89 21.42 -5.10
N LEU A 676 18.82 20.52 -6.06
CA LEU A 676 18.26 19.18 -5.89
C LEU A 676 19.30 18.18 -6.34
N TYR A 677 19.72 17.30 -5.43
CA TYR A 677 20.59 16.18 -5.74
C TYR A 677 19.91 14.88 -5.33
N ASN A 678 19.69 13.99 -6.29
CA ASN A 678 19.09 12.68 -6.09
C ASN A 678 20.04 11.59 -6.58
N ALA A 679 20.47 10.71 -5.67
CA ALA A 679 21.30 9.56 -5.97
C ALA A 679 20.59 8.26 -5.55
N GLN A 680 20.37 7.36 -6.51
CA GLN A 680 19.81 6.03 -6.24
C GLN A 680 20.77 4.97 -6.77
N ASN A 681 21.27 4.13 -5.88
CA ASN A 681 22.24 3.10 -6.21
C ASN A 681 21.68 1.71 -5.87
N VAL A 682 21.77 0.79 -6.83
CA VAL A 682 21.49 -0.63 -6.63
C VAL A 682 22.74 -1.42 -6.98
N SER A 683 23.50 -1.81 -5.96
CA SER A 683 24.76 -2.54 -6.11
C SER A 683 24.54 -4.02 -6.39
N SER A 684 23.49 -4.62 -5.82
CA SER A 684 22.98 -5.96 -6.13
C SER A 684 21.51 -6.10 -5.71
N GLY A 685 20.89 -7.25 -6.01
CA GLY A 685 19.48 -7.52 -5.69
C GLY A 685 18.53 -7.29 -6.87
N ASN A 686 17.60 -8.23 -7.06
CA ASN A 686 16.73 -8.24 -8.25
C ASN A 686 15.39 -7.56 -7.97
N ALA A 687 14.82 -6.91 -8.99
CA ALA A 687 13.43 -6.51 -9.02
C ALA A 687 12.62 -7.55 -9.80
N GLN A 688 11.71 -8.27 -9.15
CA GLN A 688 10.97 -9.38 -9.74
C GLN A 688 9.47 -9.21 -9.54
N SER A 689 8.74 -9.20 -10.65
CA SER A 689 7.28 -9.07 -10.64
C SER A 689 6.65 -10.21 -11.44
N LEU A 690 5.69 -10.92 -10.83
CA LEU A 690 4.97 -12.04 -11.43
C LEU A 690 3.45 -11.86 -11.29
N ALA A 691 2.73 -12.08 -12.39
CA ALA A 691 1.29 -12.27 -12.40
C ALA A 691 0.94 -13.54 -13.20
N TRP A 692 0.34 -14.56 -12.57
CA TRP A 692 -0.02 -15.82 -13.23
C TRP A 692 -1.46 -16.24 -12.93
N VAL A 693 -2.30 -16.23 -13.97
CA VAL A 693 -3.73 -16.49 -13.87
C VAL A 693 -4.23 -17.41 -14.99
N ASN A 694 -5.19 -18.25 -14.65
CA ASN A 694 -6.05 -18.99 -15.56
C ASN A 694 -7.47 -18.40 -15.49
N LEU A 695 -8.12 -18.19 -16.63
CA LEU A 695 -9.49 -17.66 -16.71
C LEU A 695 -10.40 -18.69 -17.38
N GLY A 696 -11.61 -18.89 -16.87
CA GLY A 696 -12.62 -19.76 -17.51
C GLY A 696 -12.84 -21.08 -16.79
N ALA A 697 -12.92 -22.18 -17.52
CA ALA A 697 -13.31 -23.49 -16.97
C ALA A 697 -12.14 -24.51 -17.00
N ASP A 698 -11.81 -25.07 -15.84
CA ASP A 698 -10.78 -26.09 -15.61
C ASP A 698 -11.45 -27.44 -15.28
N GLY A 699 -11.26 -28.46 -16.12
CA GLY A 699 -11.98 -29.74 -16.02
C GLY A 699 -11.71 -30.74 -17.15
N ASN A 700 -11.72 -32.04 -16.82
CA ASN A 700 -11.45 -33.17 -17.73
C ASN A 700 -12.76 -33.92 -18.05
N SER A 701 -13.43 -33.55 -19.16
CA SER A 701 -14.66 -34.14 -19.74
C SER A 701 -15.96 -33.36 -19.51
N VAL A 702 -16.24 -32.41 -20.41
CA VAL A 702 -17.64 -32.10 -20.76
C VAL A 702 -18.14 -33.26 -21.62
N ALA A 703 -18.64 -34.31 -20.97
CA ALA A 703 -19.23 -35.47 -21.60
C ALA A 703 -20.66 -35.66 -21.09
N ASP A 704 -21.59 -34.86 -21.62
CA ASP A 704 -22.97 -35.30 -21.68
C ASP A 704 -23.43 -35.31 -23.14
N THR A 705 -23.85 -36.50 -23.57
CA THR A 705 -24.42 -36.81 -24.89
C THR A 705 -25.93 -36.56 -24.96
N THR A 706 -26.53 -35.99 -23.91
CA THR A 706 -27.97 -35.68 -23.90
C THR A 706 -28.25 -34.27 -24.42
N ARG A 707 -28.85 -34.24 -25.62
CA ARG A 707 -29.32 -33.05 -26.35
C ARG A 707 -30.34 -32.23 -25.53
N ALA A 708 -29.92 -31.24 -24.76
CA ALA A 708 -30.73 -30.06 -24.41
C ALA A 708 -29.91 -29.00 -23.65
N GLY A 709 -29.59 -27.86 -24.29
CA GLY A 709 -29.08 -26.66 -23.62
C GLY A 709 -27.83 -26.08 -24.29
N GLY A 710 -27.90 -24.85 -24.80
CA GLY A 710 -26.73 -24.13 -25.31
C GLY A 710 -25.85 -23.63 -24.17
N HIS A 711 -24.56 -23.87 -24.24
CA HIS A 711 -23.58 -23.37 -23.28
C HIS A 711 -23.06 -21.99 -23.67
N GLU A 712 -22.89 -21.06 -22.73
CA GLU A 712 -22.24 -19.78 -23.02
C GLU A 712 -21.01 -19.58 -22.14
N LEU A 713 -19.84 -19.44 -22.75
CA LEU A 713 -18.61 -19.03 -22.08
C LEU A 713 -18.23 -17.62 -22.54
N VAL A 714 -18.16 -16.68 -21.60
CA VAL A 714 -17.70 -15.31 -21.85
C VAL A 714 -16.49 -15.02 -20.98
N VAL A 715 -15.34 -14.75 -21.58
CA VAL A 715 -14.13 -14.26 -20.88
C VAL A 715 -13.77 -12.91 -21.46
N SER A 716 -14.01 -11.82 -20.74
CA SER A 716 -13.87 -10.48 -21.32
C SER A 716 -13.24 -9.42 -20.42
N ASN A 717 -12.48 -8.49 -21.01
CA ASN A 717 -11.97 -7.30 -20.32
C ASN A 717 -11.15 -7.58 -19.04
N ASN A 718 -10.59 -8.77 -18.89
CA ASN A 718 -9.72 -9.09 -17.76
C ASN A 718 -8.31 -8.52 -18.01
N GLN A 719 -7.67 -7.96 -16.98
CA GLN A 719 -6.40 -7.25 -17.12
C GLN A 719 -5.40 -7.73 -16.07
N PHE A 720 -4.28 -8.29 -16.51
CA PHE A 720 -3.23 -8.72 -15.60
C PHE A 720 -1.90 -8.11 -16.01
N SER A 721 -1.18 -7.58 -15.03
CA SER A 721 0.08 -6.89 -15.26
C SER A 721 1.15 -7.19 -14.23
N ALA A 722 2.38 -7.28 -14.71
CA ALA A 722 3.59 -7.34 -13.89
C ALA A 722 4.50 -6.16 -14.25
N ASN A 723 5.00 -5.43 -13.25
CA ASN A 723 5.87 -4.28 -13.44
C ASN A 723 7.05 -4.35 -12.45
N ALA A 724 8.26 -4.29 -12.99
CA ALA A 724 9.50 -4.34 -12.21
C ALA A 724 10.40 -3.16 -12.57
N SER A 725 11.01 -2.54 -11.55
CA SER A 725 11.88 -1.39 -11.73
C SER A 725 13.00 -1.33 -10.69
N GLN A 726 14.23 -1.00 -11.09
CA GLN A 726 15.31 -0.78 -10.12
C GLN A 726 15.20 0.60 -9.48
N ASN A 727 15.42 1.67 -10.27
CA ASN A 727 15.36 3.04 -9.75
C ASN A 727 14.27 3.86 -10.45
N GLN A 728 13.46 4.56 -9.67
CA GLN A 728 12.48 5.55 -10.15
C GLN A 728 12.66 6.88 -9.42
N ALA A 729 12.84 7.95 -10.18
CA ALA A 729 12.96 9.31 -9.66
C ALA A 729 12.03 10.26 -10.40
N VAL A 730 11.31 11.08 -9.62
CA VAL A 730 10.63 12.29 -10.10
C VAL A 730 11.23 13.47 -9.36
N ASN A 731 11.88 14.37 -10.08
CA ASN A 731 12.56 15.52 -9.52
C ASN A 731 12.00 16.80 -10.15
N SER A 732 11.55 17.73 -9.32
CA SER A 732 11.08 19.04 -9.75
C SER A 732 11.82 20.13 -9.01
N LEU A 733 12.45 21.03 -9.75
CA LEU A 733 13.07 22.23 -9.21
C LEU A 733 12.44 23.46 -9.88
N GLU A 734 11.91 24.37 -9.08
CA GLU A 734 11.29 25.60 -9.54
C GLU A 734 11.87 26.82 -8.83
N MET A 735 12.28 27.83 -9.59
CA MET A 735 12.50 29.18 -9.09
C MET A 735 11.64 30.16 -9.87
N SER A 736 10.83 30.94 -9.15
CA SER A 736 9.86 31.84 -9.76
C SER A 736 9.88 33.22 -9.11
N ALA A 737 9.85 34.27 -9.93
CA ALA A 737 9.69 35.63 -9.49
C ALA A 737 8.61 36.37 -10.31
N VAL A 738 7.73 37.10 -9.61
CA VAL A 738 6.72 37.94 -10.28
C VAL A 738 7.37 39.08 -11.08
N SER A 739 8.49 39.61 -10.61
CA SER A 739 9.24 40.68 -11.29
C SER A 739 10.63 40.21 -11.72
N THR A 740 11.57 40.07 -10.79
CA THR A 740 12.99 39.87 -11.13
C THR A 740 13.59 38.64 -10.47
N LEU A 741 14.31 37.85 -11.26
CA LEU A 741 15.24 36.79 -10.85
C LEU A 741 16.68 37.30 -11.03
N GLY A 742 17.33 37.70 -9.95
CA GLY A 742 18.73 38.09 -9.93
C GLY A 742 19.02 39.54 -10.33
N THR A 743 19.71 40.23 -9.44
CA THR A 743 20.42 41.51 -9.58
C THR A 743 21.62 41.51 -8.59
N GLY A 744 22.68 40.74 -8.88
CA GLY A 744 23.95 40.85 -8.13
C GLY A 744 24.61 39.56 -7.63
N GLY A 745 24.92 38.63 -8.53
CA GLY A 745 25.64 37.39 -8.21
C GLY A 745 25.08 36.20 -8.99
N LEU A 746 25.87 35.13 -9.15
CA LEU A 746 25.41 33.90 -9.81
C LEU A 746 24.35 33.20 -8.95
N GLN A 747 23.15 33.01 -9.51
CA GLN A 747 22.04 32.30 -8.85
C GLN A 747 21.90 30.90 -9.46
N PRO A 748 22.34 29.84 -8.75
CA PRO A 748 22.28 28.49 -9.28
C PRO A 748 20.90 27.86 -9.07
N ALA A 749 20.39 27.24 -10.13
CA ALA A 749 19.27 26.33 -10.13
C ALA A 749 19.77 24.97 -10.64
N LEU A 750 20.25 24.12 -9.73
CA LEU A 750 20.95 22.88 -10.06
C LEU A 750 20.09 21.67 -9.72
N LEU A 751 19.74 20.87 -10.73
CA LEU A 751 19.06 19.59 -10.58
C LEU A 751 20.00 18.48 -11.06
N GLY A 752 20.52 17.69 -10.12
CA GLY A 752 21.33 16.50 -10.36
C GLY A 752 20.55 15.23 -10.05
N SER A 753 20.49 14.29 -11.00
CA SER A 753 19.93 12.96 -10.80
C SER A 753 20.93 11.90 -11.27
N VAL A 754 21.34 11.04 -10.35
CA VAL A 754 22.26 9.92 -10.60
C VAL A 754 21.56 8.61 -10.24
N GLN A 755 21.49 7.68 -11.20
CA GLN A 755 20.93 6.35 -10.97
C GLN A 755 21.87 5.26 -11.48
N THR A 756 22.20 4.28 -10.64
CA THR A 756 23.03 3.13 -11.01
C THR A 756 22.33 1.84 -10.61
N SER A 757 22.33 0.86 -11.50
CA SER A 757 21.69 -0.45 -11.27
C SER A 757 22.54 -1.61 -11.80
N ALA A 758 22.80 -2.59 -10.94
CA ALA A 758 23.51 -3.82 -11.29
C ALA A 758 22.64 -5.09 -11.18
N GLY A 759 21.53 -5.05 -10.45
CA GLY A 759 20.63 -6.19 -10.29
C GLY A 759 19.74 -6.45 -11.50
N GLU A 760 19.27 -7.69 -11.64
CA GLU A 760 18.35 -8.06 -12.72
C GLU A 760 16.95 -7.48 -12.48
N THR A 761 16.27 -7.11 -13.57
CA THR A 761 14.88 -6.63 -13.55
C THR A 761 14.03 -7.57 -14.40
N SER A 762 13.05 -8.23 -13.79
CA SER A 762 12.19 -9.20 -14.47
C SER A 762 10.71 -8.93 -14.18
N ALA A 763 9.92 -8.81 -15.24
CA ALA A 763 8.46 -8.74 -15.16
C ALA A 763 7.84 -9.85 -16.00
N THR A 764 7.04 -10.71 -15.39
CA THR A 764 6.40 -11.84 -16.06
C THR A 764 4.90 -11.84 -15.85
N THR A 765 4.14 -11.90 -16.95
CA THR A 765 2.69 -12.07 -16.92
C THR A 765 2.29 -13.27 -17.76
N GLN A 766 1.56 -14.20 -17.16
CA GLN A 766 0.99 -15.35 -17.84
C GLN A 766 -0.52 -15.39 -17.59
N MET A 767 -1.28 -15.33 -18.67
CA MET A 767 -2.73 -15.43 -18.68
C MET A 767 -3.14 -16.57 -19.62
N ASP A 768 -3.68 -17.64 -19.08
CA ASP A 768 -4.18 -18.75 -19.88
C ASP A 768 -5.71 -18.79 -19.80
N ILE A 769 -6.40 -18.75 -20.95
CA ILE A 769 -7.86 -18.82 -21.01
C ILE A 769 -8.27 -20.26 -21.27
N LEU A 770 -8.84 -20.89 -20.25
CA LEU A 770 -9.27 -22.28 -20.26
C LEU A 770 -10.73 -22.36 -20.71
N SER A 771 -10.99 -23.11 -21.78
CA SER A 771 -12.33 -23.37 -22.32
C SER A 771 -12.87 -24.77 -21.99
N GLY A 772 -12.11 -25.55 -21.20
CA GLY A 772 -12.37 -26.97 -20.92
C GLY A 772 -12.13 -27.89 -22.14
N ASN A 773 -11.72 -29.14 -21.89
CA ASN A 773 -11.71 -30.18 -22.92
C ASN A 773 -13.16 -30.62 -23.17
N SER A 774 -13.86 -29.94 -24.08
CA SER A 774 -15.18 -30.38 -24.52
C SER A 774 -15.05 -31.56 -25.48
N VAL A 775 -15.66 -32.69 -25.13
CA VAL A 775 -15.98 -33.79 -26.07
C VAL A 775 -17.51 -33.85 -26.18
N ALA A 776 -18.16 -32.70 -26.38
CA ALA A 776 -19.60 -32.64 -26.57
C ALA A 776 -19.93 -32.79 -28.04
N THR A 777 -20.80 -33.74 -28.38
CA THR A 777 -20.90 -34.21 -29.74
C THR A 777 -21.74 -33.36 -30.70
N ASP A 778 -22.43 -32.34 -30.16
CA ASP A 778 -23.67 -31.83 -30.72
C ASP A 778 -24.24 -30.62 -29.92
N ALA A 779 -23.40 -29.81 -29.26
CA ALA A 779 -23.83 -28.63 -28.48
C ALA A 779 -23.72 -27.31 -29.28
N SER A 780 -24.77 -26.47 -29.22
CA SER A 780 -24.94 -25.18 -29.93
C SER A 780 -24.44 -23.95 -29.15
N GLY A 781 -23.52 -24.13 -28.20
CA GLY A 781 -23.06 -23.08 -27.30
C GLY A 781 -22.05 -22.09 -27.90
N ASN A 782 -22.09 -20.83 -27.47
CA ASN A 782 -21.17 -19.77 -27.92
C ASN A 782 -20.00 -19.60 -26.95
N THR A 783 -18.81 -19.36 -27.49
CA THR A 783 -17.62 -18.95 -26.71
C THR A 783 -17.17 -17.56 -27.16
N THR A 784 -17.08 -16.63 -26.23
CA THR A 784 -16.63 -15.24 -26.46
C THR A 784 -15.43 -14.91 -25.59
N ILE A 785 -14.28 -14.67 -26.20
CA ILE A 785 -13.03 -14.26 -25.55
C ILE A 785 -12.66 -12.87 -26.07
N THR A 786 -12.94 -11.80 -25.33
CA THR A 786 -12.79 -10.44 -25.87
C THR A 786 -12.13 -9.42 -24.95
N GLY A 787 -11.20 -8.62 -25.48
CA GLY A 787 -10.63 -7.48 -24.75
C GLY A 787 -9.77 -7.86 -23.54
N ASN A 788 -9.31 -9.11 -23.42
CA ASN A 788 -8.45 -9.52 -22.32
C ASN A 788 -7.02 -9.01 -22.58
N GLN A 789 -6.34 -8.53 -21.53
CA GLN A 789 -5.04 -7.88 -21.61
C GLN A 789 -4.07 -8.51 -20.62
N ALA A 790 -2.97 -9.02 -21.14
CA ALA A 790 -1.80 -9.40 -20.35
C ALA A 790 -0.67 -8.42 -20.68
N SER A 791 0.01 -7.87 -19.68
CA SER A 791 1.12 -6.94 -19.93
C SER A 791 2.24 -7.02 -18.93
N SER A 792 3.48 -7.03 -19.39
CA SER A 792 4.66 -7.01 -18.51
C SER A 792 5.55 -5.83 -18.84
N MET A 793 6.06 -5.14 -17.82
CA MET A 793 6.95 -4.00 -17.98
C MET A 793 8.15 -4.10 -17.05
N ALA A 794 9.35 -4.17 -17.62
CA ALA A 794 10.60 -4.20 -16.86
C ALA A 794 11.46 -2.99 -17.23
N ARG A 795 11.94 -2.24 -16.23
CA ARG A 795 12.75 -1.03 -16.44
C ARG A 795 13.94 -0.98 -15.50
N ALA A 796 15.15 -0.74 -16.00
CA ALA A 796 16.27 -0.53 -15.10
C ALA A 796 16.11 0.81 -14.34
N ASN A 797 16.32 1.93 -15.02
CA ASN A 797 16.31 3.25 -14.41
C ASN A 797 15.30 4.18 -15.09
N VAL A 798 14.50 4.89 -14.30
CA VAL A 798 13.54 5.89 -14.78
C VAL A 798 13.78 7.20 -14.03
N ALA A 799 14.03 8.28 -14.77
CA ALA A 799 14.15 9.62 -14.22
C ALA A 799 13.24 10.59 -14.97
N ASN A 800 12.39 11.30 -14.25
CA ASN A 800 11.64 12.44 -14.76
C ASN A 800 12.12 13.69 -14.02
N ASN A 801 12.86 14.55 -14.73
CA ASN A 801 13.48 15.73 -14.18
C ASN A 801 12.90 16.98 -14.84
N GLN A 802 12.35 17.88 -14.03
CA GLN A 802 11.84 19.16 -14.47
C GLN A 802 12.57 20.29 -13.72
N LEU A 803 13.16 21.19 -14.49
CA LEU A 803 13.78 22.42 -14.01
C LEU A 803 13.04 23.61 -14.63
N THR A 804 12.47 24.48 -13.80
CA THR A 804 11.72 25.65 -14.25
C THR A 804 12.29 26.93 -13.63
N LEU A 805 12.59 27.92 -14.47
CA LEU A 805 12.88 29.29 -14.10
C LEU A 805 11.82 30.21 -14.71
N ALA A 806 11.17 31.03 -13.90
CA ALA A 806 10.13 31.95 -14.39
C ALA A 806 10.30 33.35 -13.80
N ALA A 807 10.56 34.35 -14.65
CA ALA A 807 10.61 35.76 -14.25
C ALA A 807 9.54 36.57 -15.00
N GLY A 808 8.68 37.31 -14.30
CA GLY A 808 7.69 38.16 -14.97
C GLY A 808 8.27 39.39 -15.65
N THR A 809 9.50 39.80 -15.32
CA THR A 809 10.21 40.91 -15.97
C THR A 809 11.62 40.50 -16.38
N GLN A 810 12.59 40.37 -15.48
CA GLN A 810 14.00 40.15 -15.86
C GLN A 810 14.58 38.92 -15.17
N ALA A 811 15.46 38.18 -15.86
CA ALA A 811 16.40 37.29 -15.22
C ALA A 811 17.87 37.65 -15.55
N SER A 812 18.71 37.86 -14.54
CA SER A 812 20.16 38.13 -14.68
C SER A 812 20.98 37.09 -13.92
N ASP A 813 22.17 36.79 -14.44
CA ASP A 813 23.19 35.94 -13.78
C ASP A 813 22.68 34.56 -13.32
N GLN A 814 21.73 33.98 -14.07
CA GLN A 814 21.12 32.69 -13.75
C GLN A 814 21.93 31.53 -14.31
N LEU A 815 22.18 30.50 -13.50
CA LEU A 815 22.71 29.23 -13.96
C LEU A 815 21.70 28.12 -13.74
N ALA A 816 20.92 27.80 -14.77
CA ALA A 816 20.00 26.65 -14.76
C ALA A 816 20.70 25.42 -15.34
N VAL A 817 20.99 24.43 -14.52
CA VAL A 817 21.63 23.19 -14.98
C VAL A 817 20.83 21.98 -14.51
N LEU A 818 20.44 21.16 -15.48
CA LEU A 818 19.89 19.82 -15.25
C LEU A 818 20.92 18.80 -15.71
N ALA A 819 21.43 17.99 -14.78
CA ALA A 819 22.35 16.90 -15.05
C ALA A 819 21.72 15.56 -14.66
N ASN A 820 21.51 14.69 -15.64
CA ASN A 820 20.98 13.34 -15.45
C ASN A 820 22.02 12.31 -15.91
N THR A 821 22.44 11.43 -15.01
CA THR A 821 23.36 10.33 -15.31
C THR A 821 22.74 9.00 -14.90
N GLN A 822 22.59 8.07 -15.84
CA GLN A 822 22.03 6.75 -15.57
C GLN A 822 22.96 5.64 -16.09
N GLY A 823 23.17 4.62 -15.27
CA GLY A 823 23.99 3.45 -15.59
C GLY A 823 23.27 2.15 -15.26
N ASN A 824 23.20 1.21 -16.21
CA ASN A 824 22.67 -0.12 -15.98
C ASN A 824 23.62 -1.22 -16.50
N THR A 825 23.93 -2.18 -15.63
CA THR A 825 24.70 -3.37 -15.99
C THR A 825 23.88 -4.66 -15.85
N GLY A 826 22.77 -4.63 -15.11
CA GLY A 826 21.88 -5.79 -14.90
C GLY A 826 20.98 -6.08 -16.11
N ALA A 827 20.56 -7.33 -16.28
CA ALA A 827 19.63 -7.71 -17.34
C ALA A 827 18.22 -7.15 -17.08
N VAL A 828 17.50 -6.78 -18.14
CA VAL A 828 16.10 -6.35 -18.09
C VAL A 828 15.27 -7.25 -18.99
N SER A 829 14.29 -7.94 -18.41
CA SER A 829 13.43 -8.90 -19.11
C SER A 829 11.97 -8.64 -18.83
N ALA A 830 11.16 -8.52 -19.89
CA ALA A 830 9.71 -8.51 -19.80
C ALA A 830 9.14 -9.68 -20.61
N THR A 831 8.38 -10.56 -19.97
CA THR A 831 7.80 -11.74 -20.60
C THR A 831 6.29 -11.78 -20.39
N THR A 832 5.54 -11.68 -21.48
CA THR A 832 4.08 -11.74 -21.45
C THR A 832 3.60 -12.91 -22.28
N ARG A 833 2.69 -13.72 -21.73
CA ARG A 833 2.01 -14.80 -22.43
C ARG A 833 0.50 -14.68 -22.25
N LEU A 834 -0.23 -14.72 -23.36
CA LEU A 834 -1.68 -14.83 -23.39
C LEU A 834 -2.07 -16.01 -24.28
N LEU A 835 -2.69 -17.03 -23.70
CA LEU A 835 -3.32 -18.12 -24.45
C LEU A 835 -4.83 -17.85 -24.51
N ALA A 836 -5.29 -17.31 -25.63
CA ALA A 836 -6.68 -16.94 -25.91
C ALA A 836 -7.32 -17.88 -26.95
N GLY A 837 -6.96 -19.17 -26.93
CA GLY A 837 -7.43 -20.18 -27.89
C GLY A 837 -8.19 -21.31 -27.21
N GLY A 838 -9.25 -21.80 -27.86
CA GLY A 838 -9.97 -22.97 -27.38
C GLY A 838 -9.28 -24.25 -27.83
N THR A 839 -8.53 -24.93 -26.96
CA THR A 839 -7.91 -26.23 -27.28
C THR A 839 -8.92 -27.37 -27.16
N ALA A 840 -10.08 -27.28 -27.80
CA ALA A 840 -10.96 -28.43 -27.94
C ALA A 840 -10.55 -29.21 -29.19
N ALA A 841 -9.83 -30.31 -29.00
CA ALA A 841 -9.45 -31.28 -30.05
C ALA A 841 -10.67 -31.93 -30.75
N ASN A 842 -11.89 -31.58 -30.34
CA ASN A 842 -13.14 -32.07 -30.90
C ASN A 842 -14.31 -31.14 -30.51
N ARG A 843 -15.02 -30.59 -31.51
CA ARG A 843 -16.49 -30.36 -31.52
C ARG A 843 -17.07 -29.10 -30.85
N LEU A 844 -17.59 -28.18 -31.69
CA LEU A 844 -18.69 -27.25 -31.39
C LEU A 844 -19.49 -26.97 -32.67
N ASP A 845 -20.82 -26.94 -32.56
CA ASP A 845 -21.74 -26.44 -33.58
C ASP A 845 -22.15 -24.96 -33.33
N GLY A 846 -21.61 -24.29 -32.30
CA GLY A 846 -21.87 -22.88 -31.96
C GLY A 846 -20.74 -21.89 -32.31
N ASN A 847 -20.96 -20.58 -32.11
CA ASN A 847 -20.04 -19.52 -32.55
C ASN A 847 -18.85 -19.34 -31.61
N ILE A 848 -17.65 -19.19 -32.16
CA ILE A 848 -16.43 -18.84 -31.41
C ILE A 848 -15.99 -17.44 -31.83
N THR A 849 -15.91 -16.52 -30.87
CA THR A 849 -15.45 -15.15 -31.07
C THR A 849 -14.27 -14.86 -30.16
N THR A 850 -13.08 -14.66 -30.74
CA THR A 850 -11.88 -14.26 -30.01
C THR A 850 -11.38 -12.93 -30.57
N THR A 851 -11.67 -11.83 -29.87
CA THR A 851 -11.46 -10.48 -30.43
C THR A 851 -10.80 -9.49 -29.50
N GLY A 852 -9.92 -8.63 -30.02
CA GLY A 852 -9.37 -7.51 -29.24
C GLY A 852 -8.51 -7.91 -28.05
N ASN A 853 -8.02 -9.16 -27.99
CA ASN A 853 -7.15 -9.62 -26.90
C ASN A 853 -5.72 -9.13 -27.13
N GLN A 854 -5.02 -8.76 -26.06
CA GLN A 854 -3.71 -8.09 -26.15
C GLN A 854 -2.68 -8.74 -25.22
N ALA A 855 -1.50 -9.06 -25.79
CA ALA A 855 -0.31 -9.43 -25.04
C ALA A 855 0.78 -8.39 -25.29
N SER A 856 1.23 -7.68 -24.25
CA SER A 856 2.20 -6.59 -24.38
C SER A 856 3.38 -6.72 -23.43
N ALA A 857 4.58 -6.95 -23.95
CA ALA A 857 5.81 -6.96 -23.18
C ALA A 857 6.67 -5.72 -23.50
N VAL A 858 7.10 -4.98 -22.46
CA VAL A 858 7.94 -3.79 -22.59
C VAL A 858 9.16 -3.92 -21.69
N ALA A 859 10.36 -3.98 -22.28
CA ALA A 859 11.61 -3.95 -21.54
C ALA A 859 12.40 -2.68 -21.90
N ALA A 860 12.85 -1.92 -20.90
CA ALA A 860 13.65 -0.73 -21.13
C ALA A 860 14.87 -0.68 -20.19
N GLY A 861 16.04 -0.32 -20.71
CA GLY A 861 17.20 -0.02 -19.87
C GLY A 861 17.01 1.32 -19.14
N ASN A 862 17.76 2.34 -19.54
CA ASN A 862 17.64 3.67 -18.91
C ASN A 862 16.63 4.53 -19.66
N THR A 863 15.66 5.09 -18.93
CA THR A 863 14.67 6.04 -19.45
C THR A 863 14.79 7.37 -18.71
N SER A 864 14.87 8.46 -19.47
CA SER A 864 14.84 9.81 -18.90
C SER A 864 13.91 10.73 -19.68
N LEU A 865 13.14 11.53 -18.94
CA LEU A 865 12.44 12.70 -19.43
C LEU A 865 13.05 13.90 -18.70
N ASN A 866 13.72 14.77 -19.44
CA ASN A 866 14.37 15.95 -18.90
C ASN A 866 13.78 17.19 -19.56
N SER A 867 13.25 18.10 -18.76
CA SER A 867 12.69 19.37 -19.22
C SER A 867 13.35 20.51 -18.48
N VAL A 868 13.94 21.44 -19.22
CA VAL A 868 14.37 22.74 -18.71
C VAL A 868 13.52 23.81 -19.36
N GLN A 869 12.81 24.59 -18.55
CA GLN A 869 11.95 25.68 -18.99
C GLN A 869 12.44 26.99 -18.36
N VAL A 870 12.74 27.97 -19.21
CA VAL A 870 13.13 29.32 -18.78
C VAL A 870 12.22 30.32 -19.47
N GLY A 871 11.35 30.96 -18.70
CA GLY A 871 10.47 32.02 -19.17
C GLY A 871 10.84 33.36 -18.55
N VAL A 872 11.12 34.37 -19.38
CA VAL A 872 11.36 35.73 -18.91
C VAL A 872 10.49 36.76 -19.64
N GLY A 873 9.89 37.66 -18.89
CA GLY A 873 8.96 38.65 -19.43
C GLY A 873 9.60 39.79 -20.22
N THR A 874 10.89 40.09 -20.05
CA THR A 874 11.59 41.18 -20.76
C THR A 874 13.01 40.82 -21.20
N ALA A 875 13.90 40.31 -20.35
CA ALA A 875 15.30 40.03 -20.76
C ALA A 875 15.96 38.90 -19.96
N LEU A 876 16.83 38.13 -20.63
CA LEU A 876 17.76 37.18 -20.02
C LEU A 876 19.20 37.70 -20.29
N ASN A 877 19.83 38.29 -19.27
CA ASN A 877 21.02 39.13 -19.46
C ASN A 877 22.33 38.35 -19.76
N SER A 878 23.36 39.03 -20.28
CA SER A 878 24.69 38.46 -20.55
C SER A 878 25.35 37.93 -19.27
N GLY A 879 25.55 36.61 -19.17
CA GLY A 879 26.06 35.94 -17.97
C GLY A 879 25.22 34.74 -17.55
N SER A 880 23.94 34.70 -17.96
CA SER A 880 23.05 33.57 -17.73
C SER A 880 23.37 32.38 -18.65
N GLY A 881 23.30 31.16 -18.10
CA GLY A 881 23.54 29.91 -18.80
C GLY A 881 22.45 28.87 -18.51
N VAL A 882 21.99 28.19 -19.56
CA VAL A 882 21.00 27.11 -19.48
C VAL A 882 21.64 25.83 -20.01
N GLY A 883 21.78 24.82 -19.16
CA GLY A 883 22.43 23.56 -19.47
C GLY A 883 21.52 22.37 -19.22
N LEU A 884 21.47 21.46 -20.18
CA LEU A 884 20.93 20.12 -20.00
C LEU A 884 22.00 19.11 -20.40
N ILE A 885 22.43 18.30 -19.44
CA ILE A 885 23.39 17.20 -19.64
C ILE A 885 22.68 15.91 -19.30
N ASN A 886 22.57 15.01 -20.28
CA ASN A 886 21.98 13.69 -20.08
C ASN A 886 22.94 12.61 -20.59
N ALA A 887 23.41 11.77 -19.69
CA ALA A 887 24.33 10.67 -19.98
C ALA A 887 23.70 9.34 -19.55
N GLN A 888 23.52 8.41 -20.49
CA GLN A 888 22.96 7.09 -20.23
C GLN A 888 23.90 6.00 -20.75
N SER A 889 24.23 5.02 -19.92
CA SER A 889 25.03 3.85 -20.27
C SER A 889 24.29 2.57 -19.91
N ASN A 890 24.10 1.67 -20.87
CA ASN A 890 23.54 0.35 -20.65
C ASN A 890 24.45 -0.74 -21.22
N SER A 891 24.89 -1.67 -20.38
CA SER A 891 25.62 -2.87 -20.80
C SER A 891 24.85 -4.16 -20.53
N GLY A 892 23.77 -4.11 -19.74
CA GLY A 892 22.90 -5.26 -19.50
C GLY A 892 22.04 -5.60 -20.73
N SER A 893 21.70 -6.88 -20.90
CA SER A 893 20.80 -7.30 -21.98
C SER A 893 19.36 -6.85 -21.71
N ILE A 894 18.68 -6.34 -22.74
CA ILE A 894 17.28 -5.94 -22.71
C ILE A 894 16.47 -6.89 -23.61
N ALA A 895 15.50 -7.59 -23.03
CA ALA A 895 14.68 -8.57 -23.73
C ALA A 895 13.19 -8.36 -23.45
N ALA A 896 12.39 -8.20 -24.51
CA ALA A 896 10.93 -8.22 -24.43
C ALA A 896 10.39 -9.40 -25.22
N THR A 897 9.57 -10.25 -24.59
CA THR A 897 8.95 -11.41 -25.22
C THR A 897 7.45 -11.37 -25.01
N ALA A 898 6.67 -11.31 -26.09
CA ALA A 898 5.23 -11.41 -26.04
C ALA A 898 4.75 -12.63 -26.84
N THR A 899 3.95 -13.49 -26.21
CA THR A 899 3.32 -14.64 -26.86
C THR A 899 1.81 -14.47 -26.84
N LEU A 900 1.16 -14.58 -27.99
CA LEU A 900 -0.30 -14.63 -28.10
C LEU A 900 -0.71 -15.80 -28.99
N ASN A 901 -1.44 -16.76 -28.41
CA ASN A 901 -2.07 -17.84 -29.16
C ASN A 901 -3.57 -17.62 -29.15
N ALA A 902 -4.15 -17.23 -30.28
CA ALA A 902 -5.58 -17.14 -30.48
C ALA A 902 -5.95 -18.12 -31.60
N ASP A 903 -6.18 -19.37 -31.21
CA ASP A 903 -6.53 -20.45 -32.12
C ASP A 903 -8.01 -20.83 -31.98
N GLY A 904 -8.65 -21.15 -33.11
CA GLY A 904 -10.04 -21.63 -33.16
C GLY A 904 -10.25 -22.75 -34.18
N PHE A 905 -11.11 -23.70 -33.82
CA PHE A 905 -11.58 -24.79 -34.68
C PHE A 905 -13.11 -24.92 -34.58
N THR A 906 -13.82 -25.06 -35.70
CA THR A 906 -15.30 -25.20 -35.72
C THR A 906 -15.81 -26.23 -36.74
N ARG A 907 -16.88 -26.98 -36.39
CA ARG A 907 -17.43 -28.05 -37.24
C ARG A 907 -18.70 -27.66 -38.04
N GLY A 908 -19.31 -26.51 -37.77
CA GLY A 908 -20.57 -26.14 -38.41
C GLY A 908 -21.05 -24.69 -38.22
N SER A 909 -20.26 -23.83 -37.55
CA SER A 909 -20.65 -22.47 -37.16
C SER A 909 -19.65 -21.39 -37.57
N SER A 910 -19.93 -20.12 -37.22
CA SER A 910 -19.00 -19.01 -37.48
C SER A 910 -17.85 -18.95 -36.47
N LEU A 911 -16.65 -18.60 -36.96
CA LEU A 911 -15.44 -18.42 -36.16
C LEU A 911 -14.88 -17.03 -36.47
N ASN A 912 -14.82 -16.16 -35.47
CA ASN A 912 -14.33 -14.80 -35.62
C ASN A 912 -13.08 -14.56 -34.76
N LEU A 913 -11.93 -14.45 -35.42
CA LEU A 913 -10.63 -14.16 -34.81
C LEU A 913 -10.17 -12.79 -35.31
N SER A 914 -10.46 -11.72 -34.57
CA SER A 914 -10.19 -10.37 -35.07
C SER A 914 -9.65 -9.36 -34.07
N GLY A 915 -8.78 -8.46 -34.53
CA GLY A 915 -8.25 -7.37 -33.70
C GLY A 915 -7.35 -7.82 -32.54
N ASN A 916 -6.83 -9.06 -32.54
CA ASN A 916 -5.92 -9.54 -31.51
C ASN A 916 -4.51 -8.98 -31.72
N ILE A 917 -3.82 -8.57 -30.66
CA ILE A 917 -2.53 -7.85 -30.74
C ILE A 917 -1.48 -8.50 -29.84
N ALA A 918 -0.37 -8.91 -30.44
CA ALA A 918 0.85 -9.27 -29.71
C ALA A 918 1.93 -8.23 -29.96
N SER A 919 2.46 -7.63 -28.91
CA SER A 919 3.45 -6.56 -28.99
C SER A 919 4.61 -6.81 -28.03
N ALA A 920 5.82 -6.82 -28.55
CA ALA A 920 7.05 -6.83 -27.75
C ALA A 920 7.87 -5.60 -28.12
N THR A 921 8.23 -4.78 -27.13
CA THR A 921 9.05 -3.58 -27.31
C THR A 921 10.24 -3.62 -26.36
N ALA A 922 11.45 -3.63 -26.92
CA ALA A 922 12.69 -3.56 -26.16
C ALA A 922 13.45 -2.28 -26.53
N VAL A 923 13.85 -1.49 -25.54
CA VAL A 923 14.58 -0.23 -25.74
C VAL A 923 15.82 -0.20 -24.86
N GLY A 924 17.01 -0.03 -25.43
CA GLY A 924 18.25 0.07 -24.65
C GLY A 924 18.26 1.32 -23.77
N ASN A 925 18.51 2.49 -24.36
CA ASN A 925 18.30 3.78 -23.68
C ASN A 925 17.24 4.62 -24.38
N ASN A 926 16.40 5.31 -23.60
CA ASN A 926 15.42 6.28 -24.07
C ASN A 926 15.64 7.61 -23.35
N ALA A 927 15.81 8.69 -24.11
CA ALA A 927 15.87 10.04 -23.58
C ALA A 927 14.96 10.96 -24.37
N GLU A 928 14.19 11.75 -23.64
CA GLU A 928 13.48 12.90 -24.15
C GLU A 928 13.99 14.13 -23.42
N ASN A 929 14.66 15.02 -24.16
CA ASN A 929 15.26 16.22 -23.62
C ASN A 929 14.60 17.44 -24.28
N VAL A 930 14.06 18.33 -23.45
CA VAL A 930 13.42 19.56 -23.89
C VAL A 930 14.09 20.73 -23.18
N VAL A 931 14.60 21.68 -23.96
CA VAL A 931 15.07 22.97 -23.45
C VAL A 931 14.25 24.06 -24.13
N ASN A 932 13.43 24.76 -23.36
CA ASN A 932 12.64 25.89 -23.84
C ASN A 932 13.08 27.15 -23.13
N VAL A 933 13.61 28.11 -23.90
CA VAL A 933 13.97 29.45 -23.43
C VAL A 933 13.12 30.45 -24.20
N SER A 934 12.39 31.30 -23.48
CA SER A 934 11.52 32.32 -24.08
C SER A 934 11.82 33.71 -23.50
N ALA A 935 11.99 34.69 -24.40
CA ALA A 935 12.18 36.11 -24.10
C ALA A 935 11.41 37.00 -25.10
N LEU A 936 11.21 38.28 -24.78
CA LEU A 936 10.55 39.24 -25.69
C LEU A 936 11.45 39.71 -26.86
N PRO A 937 10.87 40.30 -27.94
CA PRO A 937 11.59 40.87 -29.08
C PRO A 937 12.62 41.93 -28.73
N GLY A 938 13.82 41.81 -29.32
CA GLY A 938 14.91 42.79 -29.20
C GLY A 938 15.87 42.58 -28.03
N GLN A 939 15.85 41.39 -27.40
CA GLN A 939 16.49 41.14 -26.11
C GLN A 939 17.61 40.09 -26.22
N GLN A 940 18.61 40.17 -25.35
CA GLN A 940 19.74 39.23 -25.34
C GLN A 940 19.28 37.83 -24.90
N MET A 941 19.86 36.80 -25.50
CA MET A 941 19.63 35.40 -25.13
C MET A 941 20.82 34.83 -24.37
N ALA A 942 20.56 33.99 -23.37
CA ALA A 942 21.57 33.21 -22.65
C ALA A 942 22.32 32.22 -23.55
N SER A 943 23.50 31.77 -23.09
CA SER A 943 24.11 30.58 -23.64
C SER A 943 23.28 29.35 -23.25
N ALA A 944 22.87 28.56 -24.24
CA ALA A 944 22.13 27.33 -24.02
C ALA A 944 22.93 26.13 -24.54
N ALA A 945 23.06 25.09 -23.73
CA ALA A 945 23.74 23.85 -24.08
C ALA A 945 22.81 22.66 -23.81
N LEU A 946 22.69 21.78 -24.79
CA LEU A 946 22.02 20.49 -24.65
C LEU A 946 22.98 19.42 -25.13
N THR A 947 23.39 18.57 -24.19
CA THR A 947 24.25 17.41 -24.46
C THR A 947 23.51 16.14 -24.06
N SER A 948 23.28 15.26 -25.03
CA SER A 948 22.73 13.93 -24.79
C SER A 948 23.70 12.88 -25.31
N ASN A 949 24.26 12.08 -24.40
CA ASN A 949 25.14 10.95 -24.71
C ASN A 949 24.47 9.64 -24.29
N GLN A 950 24.26 8.74 -25.23
CA GLN A 950 23.64 7.44 -24.99
C GLN A 950 24.53 6.32 -25.52
N VAL A 951 24.96 5.42 -24.64
CA VAL A 951 25.76 4.24 -25.00
C VAL A 951 24.98 2.99 -24.60
N ASN A 952 24.74 2.12 -25.57
CA ASN A 952 24.20 0.79 -25.32
C ASN A 952 25.16 -0.25 -25.92
N SER A 953 25.76 -1.07 -25.06
CA SER A 953 26.61 -2.20 -25.46
C SER A 953 25.96 -3.56 -25.19
N GLY A 954 24.86 -3.60 -24.42
CA GLY A 954 24.09 -4.81 -24.20
C GLY A 954 23.20 -5.20 -25.38
N ASN A 955 22.86 -6.48 -25.49
CA ASN A 955 21.94 -6.97 -26.51
C ASN A 955 20.53 -6.40 -26.30
N VAL A 956 19.88 -5.91 -27.35
CA VAL A 956 18.47 -5.48 -27.32
C VAL A 956 17.68 -6.40 -28.24
N SER A 957 16.70 -7.12 -27.68
CA SER A 957 15.90 -8.10 -28.41
C SER A 957 14.41 -7.96 -28.09
N ALA A 958 13.59 -7.98 -29.13
CA ALA A 958 12.14 -8.08 -29.01
C ALA A 958 11.66 -9.28 -29.82
N THR A 959 10.90 -10.16 -29.18
CA THR A 959 10.38 -11.38 -29.80
C THR A 959 8.87 -11.41 -29.63
N VAL A 960 8.17 -11.57 -30.74
CA VAL A 960 6.75 -11.96 -30.71
C VAL A 960 6.64 -13.38 -31.25
N SER A 961 5.93 -14.24 -30.52
CA SER A 961 5.62 -15.60 -30.92
C SER A 961 4.13 -15.89 -30.76
N GLY A 962 3.70 -17.02 -31.31
CA GLY A 962 2.33 -17.53 -31.21
C GLY A 962 1.59 -17.60 -32.54
N SER A 963 0.28 -17.85 -32.48
CA SER A 963 -0.55 -18.17 -33.64
C SER A 963 -1.90 -17.44 -33.64
N PHE A 964 -2.36 -17.10 -34.85
CA PHE A 964 -3.73 -16.68 -35.14
C PHE A 964 -4.34 -17.71 -36.09
N SER A 965 -4.64 -18.91 -35.59
CA SER A 965 -5.07 -20.02 -36.43
C SER A 965 -6.59 -20.20 -36.42
N ALA A 966 -7.17 -20.40 -37.59
CA ALA A 966 -8.57 -20.71 -37.78
C ALA A 966 -8.71 -21.96 -38.63
N SER A 967 -9.49 -22.93 -38.18
CA SER A 967 -9.70 -24.18 -38.91
C SER A 967 -11.16 -24.64 -38.82
N GLY A 968 -11.61 -25.38 -39.83
CA GLY A 968 -12.96 -25.94 -39.84
C GLY A 968 -13.09 -27.15 -40.77
N VAL A 969 -14.20 -27.87 -40.65
CA VAL A 969 -14.51 -29.03 -41.50
C VAL A 969 -15.26 -28.58 -42.77
N PRO A 970 -15.27 -29.41 -43.84
CA PRO A 970 -16.09 -29.11 -45.01
C PRO A 970 -17.56 -28.89 -44.63
N GLY A 971 -18.10 -27.71 -44.94
CA GLY A 971 -19.46 -27.29 -44.54
C GLY A 971 -19.51 -26.17 -43.49
N THR A 972 -18.38 -25.82 -42.86
CA THR A 972 -18.29 -24.63 -41.99
C THR A 972 -18.56 -23.35 -42.80
N SER A 973 -19.50 -22.51 -42.35
CA SER A 973 -19.76 -21.18 -42.90
C SER A 973 -19.27 -20.08 -41.95
N GLY A 974 -18.63 -19.03 -42.45
CA GLY A 974 -18.30 -17.83 -41.64
C GLY A 974 -17.01 -17.88 -40.81
N ILE A 975 -15.89 -18.41 -41.34
CA ILE A 975 -14.56 -18.18 -40.75
C ILE A 975 -14.09 -16.77 -41.14
N ASN A 976 -13.92 -15.90 -40.16
CA ASN A 976 -13.36 -14.56 -40.32
C ASN A 976 -12.08 -14.42 -39.49
N VAL A 977 -10.95 -14.18 -40.17
CA VAL A 977 -9.68 -13.83 -39.54
C VAL A 977 -9.26 -12.47 -40.07
N SER A 978 -9.35 -11.43 -39.25
CA SER A 978 -9.16 -10.05 -39.73
C SER A 978 -8.55 -9.11 -38.69
N GLY A 979 -7.62 -8.25 -39.09
CA GLY A 979 -7.10 -7.18 -38.21
C GLY A 979 -6.24 -7.64 -37.03
N ASN A 980 -5.78 -8.90 -37.01
CA ASN A 980 -4.81 -9.39 -36.01
C ASN A 980 -3.41 -8.82 -36.31
N ARG A 981 -2.62 -8.51 -35.27
CA ARG A 981 -1.31 -7.86 -35.40
C ARG A 981 -0.28 -8.49 -34.47
N SER A 982 0.90 -8.77 -35.04
CA SER A 982 2.12 -9.09 -34.28
C SER A 982 3.16 -8.01 -34.56
N SER A 983 3.79 -7.48 -33.50
CA SER A 983 4.76 -6.39 -33.60
C SER A 983 5.92 -6.59 -32.64
N ALA A 984 7.11 -6.85 -33.17
CA ALA A 984 8.35 -6.87 -32.40
C ALA A 984 9.19 -5.65 -32.76
N VAL A 985 9.54 -4.84 -31.75
CA VAL A 985 10.30 -3.60 -31.93
C VAL A 985 11.49 -3.60 -30.97
N ALA A 986 12.69 -3.71 -31.51
CA ALA A 986 13.94 -3.57 -30.76
C ALA A 986 14.64 -2.26 -31.17
N ILE A 987 14.91 -1.40 -30.21
CA ILE A 987 15.55 -0.09 -30.42
C ILE A 987 16.80 -0.04 -29.55
N GLY A 988 17.98 0.06 -30.17
CA GLY A 988 19.24 0.17 -29.44
C GLY A 988 19.25 1.40 -28.53
N ASN A 989 19.15 2.59 -29.11
CA ASN A 989 19.03 3.86 -28.39
C ASN A 989 17.99 4.74 -29.08
N ARG A 990 17.21 5.49 -28.29
CA ARG A 990 16.30 6.53 -28.75
C ARG A 990 16.60 7.81 -27.98
N SER A 991 16.98 8.87 -28.69
CA SER A 991 17.08 10.21 -28.12
C SER A 991 16.25 11.17 -28.96
N THR A 992 15.32 11.87 -28.31
CA THR A 992 14.64 13.03 -28.90
C THR A 992 15.08 14.24 -28.11
N SER A 993 15.76 15.17 -28.78
CA SER A 993 16.23 16.39 -28.15
C SER A 993 15.68 17.59 -28.91
N SER A 994 15.05 18.50 -28.19
CA SER A 994 14.53 19.74 -28.74
C SER A 994 15.05 20.91 -27.94
N MET A 995 15.46 21.95 -28.65
CA MET A 995 15.84 23.23 -28.08
C MET A 995 15.07 24.31 -28.81
N THR A 996 14.21 25.02 -28.09
CA THR A 996 13.50 26.19 -28.59
C THR A 996 14.08 27.42 -27.92
N LEU A 997 14.71 28.28 -28.72
CA LEU A 997 15.16 29.60 -28.29
C LEU A 997 14.23 30.62 -28.96
N GLY A 998 13.20 31.01 -28.23
CA GLY A 998 12.11 31.84 -28.72
C GLY A 998 12.30 33.29 -28.31
N VAL A 999 12.28 34.16 -29.30
CA VAL A 999 11.95 35.57 -29.16
C VAL A 999 10.47 35.67 -29.55
N GLN A 1000 9.54 35.79 -28.58
CA GLN A 1000 8.10 35.75 -28.86
C GLN A 1000 7.58 36.97 -29.61
#